data_AF-A0A3B1BPL4-F1
#
_entry.id   AF-A0A3B1BPL4-F1
#
_cell.length_a   1.000
_cell.length_b   1.000
_cell.length_c   1.000
_cell.angle_alpha   90.00
_cell.angle_beta   90.00
_cell.angle_gamma   90.00
#
_symmetry.space_group_name_H-M   'P 1'
#
loop_
_entity.id
_entity.type
_entity.pdbx_description
1 polymer ?
#
loop_
_entity_poly.entity_id
_entity_poly.type
_entity_poly.pdbx_seq_one_letter_code
_entity_poly.pdbx_strand_id
1 'polypeptide(L)'
;MHRFQQQLDSSRQIVTELFDLNAFDHELEQVLANNTAPLPLFRKTLKEASNTLKELFLAGRVSTELVIARAHLVDLLIARVWQLHFDDLNQDDIALVAVGGYGRHELHPGSDIDLLILLRNSDAIYKDAIGSFLLFLWDIGLEVGHSVRNIAECADEASQDITVATNIQEARRLTGPEDLFTALSELNAPDKVWPGPDYFRVKLEEQNARHLKYHETAYNLEPNVKEGPGGLRDIQMVGWVAKRHFGVETLHELVQHQFLTEQEYKTLHEGQTFLWQIRFGLHVLTGRREDRLLFDHQRSLARQFGYRDKHNRLAVEQFMKQYYITVMELSRLNEMLLQLFKEEILYAEDSAKPITLNNRFQLRKGFIEVSHENVFQKYPFALLEIFLLLQQHPEIKGVRANTIRLIRDHRYLIDDQFREDLRCRSLFMEIFRQRYGLTHQLRQMNLYGILAAYIPAFSNIVGQMQHDLFHAYTVDEHTLRLIRNLRRFTVPEFRNEFALCSEIIEHIPKQELLLLAGLFHDIAKGRGGGHAELGAIDALEFCQQHQLSDYDSKLVSWLVESHLLMSATAQRKDISDPDVVHQFAQQIGDLHRLNYLYLLTVADIRATSDSVWNAWKDSLLKQLYHATRRTLRRGLDNPLQHAEHIHKVQQQACDLLVNDNLEKPAIKQLWDKLGDEYFLRYDADEISWHTRDILRAKEDELPLILCRRTSQRGSTEIFIYTHNRRNLFATITLIMEQQGMNIVDARIFSSSSDFTLDTFLILDANNEPLQDIKIIEKLKSKLQDEIRASDSAIKPMAVNLPRQAKHFKFATRINIETDMQTQRSMLTITAYDRPGLLSRIATALSQCDVQIQNAKIATYGERAEDIFFITDALNQPVNDEEQIVCINEKILELLED
;
A
#
# COMPACT_ATOMS: atom_id res chain seq x y z
N MET A 1 -4.27 -9.97 -37.73
CA MET A 1 -5.01 -11.11 -38.34
C MET A 1 -4.30 -12.47 -38.23
N HIS A 2 -3.07 -12.66 -38.74
CA HIS A 2 -2.43 -14.00 -38.79
C HIS A 2 -2.20 -14.67 -37.42
N ARG A 3 -1.93 -13.90 -36.34
CA ARG A 3 -1.78 -14.44 -34.98
C ARG A 3 -3.11 -14.75 -34.28
N PHE A 4 -4.17 -13.97 -34.55
CA PHE A 4 -5.51 -14.25 -34.02
C PHE A 4 -6.09 -15.51 -34.67
N GLN A 5 -5.86 -15.68 -35.98
CA GLN A 5 -6.21 -16.93 -36.69
C GLN A 5 -5.44 -18.13 -36.12
N GLN A 6 -4.15 -18.00 -35.84
CA GLN A 6 -3.36 -19.05 -35.18
C GLN A 6 -3.83 -19.37 -33.76
N GLN A 7 -4.26 -18.36 -32.97
CA GLN A 7 -4.85 -18.58 -31.65
C GLN A 7 -6.20 -19.28 -31.76
N LEU A 8 -7.02 -18.94 -32.75
CA LEU A 8 -8.28 -19.64 -33.04
C LEU A 8 -8.03 -21.10 -33.46
N ASP A 9 -7.07 -21.34 -34.34
CA ASP A 9 -6.72 -22.70 -34.79
C ASP A 9 -6.14 -23.56 -33.66
N SER A 10 -5.26 -22.98 -32.82
CA SER A 10 -4.74 -23.62 -31.59
C SER A 10 -5.86 -23.88 -30.58
N SER A 11 -6.77 -22.92 -30.38
CA SER A 11 -7.91 -23.08 -29.47
C SER A 11 -8.87 -24.16 -29.94
N ARG A 12 -9.08 -24.32 -31.25
CA ARG A 12 -9.89 -25.41 -31.82
C ARG A 12 -9.28 -26.78 -31.54
N GLN A 13 -7.96 -26.89 -31.63
CA GLN A 13 -7.24 -28.11 -31.25
C GLN A 13 -7.38 -28.39 -29.74
N ILE A 14 -7.29 -27.37 -28.89
CA ILE A 14 -7.55 -27.53 -27.45
C ILE A 14 -8.99 -27.94 -27.18
N VAL A 15 -9.98 -27.38 -27.89
CA VAL A 15 -11.39 -27.77 -27.73
C VAL A 15 -11.56 -29.26 -28.01
N THR A 16 -10.87 -29.83 -29.01
CA THR A 16 -10.89 -31.28 -29.23
C THR A 16 -10.22 -32.10 -28.12
N GLU A 17 -9.26 -31.52 -27.38
CA GLU A 17 -8.70 -32.13 -26.15
C GLU A 17 -9.66 -32.00 -24.95
N LEU A 18 -10.48 -30.94 -24.92
CA LEU A 18 -11.44 -30.67 -23.84
C LEU A 18 -12.76 -31.43 -24.00
N PHE A 19 -13.19 -31.65 -25.24
CA PHE A 19 -14.55 -32.03 -25.56
C PHE A 19 -14.65 -32.66 -26.95
N ASP A 20 -15.05 -33.93 -26.99
CA ASP A 20 -15.45 -34.61 -28.23
C ASP A 20 -16.95 -34.38 -28.47
N LEU A 21 -17.25 -33.47 -29.38
CA LEU A 21 -18.62 -33.08 -29.71
C LEU A 21 -19.44 -34.25 -30.26
N ASN A 22 -18.85 -35.12 -31.09
CA ASN A 22 -19.59 -36.21 -31.71
C ASN A 22 -19.92 -37.30 -30.68
N ALA A 23 -18.97 -37.60 -29.80
CA ALA A 23 -19.20 -38.55 -28.71
C ALA A 23 -20.28 -38.01 -27.74
N PHE A 24 -20.23 -36.71 -27.43
CA PHE A 24 -21.22 -36.07 -26.57
C PHE A 24 -22.62 -36.06 -27.20
N ASP A 25 -22.75 -35.64 -28.47
CA ASP A 25 -24.04 -35.59 -29.15
C ASP A 25 -24.65 -37.02 -29.24
N HIS A 26 -23.83 -38.06 -29.46
CA HIS A 26 -24.30 -39.45 -29.42
C HIS A 26 -24.75 -39.92 -28.03
N GLU A 27 -24.00 -39.58 -26.97
CA GLU A 27 -24.39 -39.90 -25.59
C GLU A 27 -25.67 -39.14 -25.19
N LEU A 28 -25.81 -37.89 -25.63
CA LEU A 28 -27.01 -37.09 -25.42
C LEU A 28 -28.23 -37.71 -26.11
N GLU A 29 -28.12 -38.12 -27.38
CA GLU A 29 -29.18 -38.84 -28.10
C GLU A 29 -29.61 -40.11 -27.36
N GLN A 30 -28.67 -40.89 -26.83
CA GLN A 30 -28.97 -42.09 -26.06
C GLN A 30 -29.68 -41.78 -24.74
N VAL A 31 -29.27 -40.72 -24.04
CA VAL A 31 -29.90 -40.27 -22.79
C VAL A 31 -31.36 -39.84 -23.05
N LEU A 32 -31.59 -39.05 -24.10
CA LEU A 32 -32.92 -38.61 -24.50
C LEU A 32 -33.80 -39.81 -24.93
N ALA A 33 -33.26 -40.74 -25.73
CA ALA A 33 -33.98 -41.93 -26.17
C ALA A 33 -34.40 -42.85 -25.01
N ASN A 34 -33.62 -42.87 -23.92
CA ASN A 34 -33.90 -43.66 -22.73
C ASN A 34 -34.79 -42.94 -21.69
N ASN A 35 -35.32 -41.74 -22.01
CA ASN A 35 -36.09 -40.89 -21.10
C ASN A 35 -35.35 -40.58 -19.77
N THR A 36 -34.02 -40.56 -19.80
CA THR A 36 -33.20 -40.15 -18.65
C THR A 36 -32.94 -38.64 -18.69
N ALA A 37 -32.84 -38.00 -17.51
CA ALA A 37 -32.58 -36.58 -17.45
C ALA A 37 -31.18 -36.25 -18.01
N PRO A 38 -31.02 -35.28 -18.93
CA PRO A 38 -29.72 -34.95 -19.52
C PRO A 38 -28.77 -34.21 -18.57
N LEU A 39 -29.30 -33.67 -17.46
CA LEU A 39 -28.55 -32.87 -16.50
C LEU A 39 -27.22 -33.48 -16.01
N PRO A 40 -27.13 -34.78 -15.63
CA PRO A 40 -25.87 -35.37 -15.16
C PRO A 40 -24.78 -35.42 -16.23
N LEU A 41 -25.16 -35.58 -17.51
CA LEU A 41 -24.23 -35.60 -18.64
C LEU A 41 -23.55 -34.23 -18.78
N PHE A 42 -24.32 -33.14 -18.86
CA PHE A 42 -23.78 -31.78 -18.95
C PHE A 42 -22.91 -31.40 -17.74
N ARG A 43 -23.35 -31.74 -16.51
CA ARG A 43 -22.56 -31.52 -15.29
C ARG A 43 -21.21 -32.23 -15.34
N LYS A 44 -21.21 -33.50 -15.77
CA LYS A 44 -20.01 -34.32 -15.90
C LYS A 44 -19.05 -33.69 -16.91
N THR A 45 -19.55 -33.35 -18.10
CA THR A 45 -18.74 -32.73 -19.16
C THR A 45 -18.12 -31.40 -18.73
N LEU A 46 -18.88 -30.50 -18.11
CA LEU A 46 -18.33 -29.22 -17.61
C LEU A 46 -17.25 -29.43 -16.54
N LYS A 47 -17.44 -30.41 -15.65
CA LYS A 47 -16.48 -30.74 -14.61
C LYS A 47 -15.19 -31.34 -15.19
N GLU A 48 -15.31 -32.29 -16.12
CA GLU A 48 -14.18 -32.92 -16.80
C GLU A 48 -13.37 -31.88 -17.57
N ALA A 49 -14.03 -31.05 -18.40
CA ALA A 49 -13.34 -30.00 -19.13
C ALA A 49 -12.67 -28.96 -18.22
N SER A 50 -13.28 -28.62 -17.09
CA SER A 50 -12.67 -27.69 -16.11
C SER A 50 -11.41 -28.29 -15.46
N ASN A 51 -11.38 -29.60 -15.22
CA ASN A 51 -10.19 -30.30 -14.76
C ASN A 51 -9.10 -30.34 -15.84
N THR A 52 -9.45 -30.66 -17.08
CA THR A 52 -8.49 -30.68 -18.20
C THR A 52 -7.87 -29.30 -18.43
N LEU A 53 -8.68 -28.22 -18.41
CA LEU A 53 -8.19 -26.84 -18.49
C LEU A 53 -7.17 -26.53 -17.39
N LYS A 54 -7.43 -26.98 -16.16
CA LYS A 54 -6.51 -26.83 -15.03
C LYS A 54 -5.21 -27.61 -15.24
N GLU A 55 -5.28 -28.85 -15.71
CA GLU A 55 -4.11 -29.69 -15.98
C GLU A 55 -3.25 -29.09 -17.10
N LEU A 56 -3.86 -28.66 -18.19
CA LEU A 56 -3.18 -27.97 -19.30
C LEU A 56 -2.48 -26.69 -18.84
N PHE A 57 -3.14 -25.90 -18.00
CA PHE A 57 -2.53 -24.70 -17.41
C PHE A 57 -1.32 -25.03 -16.53
N LEU A 58 -1.43 -26.05 -15.67
CA LEU A 58 -0.34 -26.52 -14.81
C LEU A 58 0.82 -27.13 -15.61
N ALA A 59 0.54 -27.69 -16.79
CA ALA A 59 1.54 -28.16 -17.74
C ALA A 59 2.21 -27.02 -18.54
N GLY A 60 1.83 -25.75 -18.32
CA GLY A 60 2.46 -24.58 -18.93
C GLY A 60 1.83 -24.13 -20.25
N ARG A 61 0.61 -24.58 -20.59
CA ARG A 61 -0.13 -24.04 -21.75
C ARG A 61 -0.51 -22.58 -21.51
N VAL A 62 -0.54 -21.79 -22.59
CA VAL A 62 -0.78 -20.34 -22.52
C VAL A 62 -2.23 -20.06 -22.16
N SER A 63 -2.45 -19.20 -21.16
CA SER A 63 -3.78 -18.89 -20.62
C SER A 63 -4.75 -18.31 -21.64
N THR A 64 -4.27 -17.54 -22.62
CA THR A 64 -5.10 -16.97 -23.69
C THR A 64 -5.81 -18.03 -24.52
N GLU A 65 -5.14 -19.13 -24.83
CA GLU A 65 -5.74 -20.22 -25.59
C GLU A 65 -6.79 -20.96 -24.76
N LEU A 66 -6.53 -21.16 -23.46
CA LEU A 66 -7.42 -21.84 -22.53
C LEU A 66 -8.71 -21.06 -22.25
N VAL A 67 -8.60 -19.74 -22.13
CA VAL A 67 -9.76 -18.84 -21.93
C VAL A 67 -10.69 -18.87 -23.14
N ILE A 68 -10.14 -18.78 -24.35
CA ILE A 68 -10.90 -18.86 -25.60
C ILE A 68 -11.51 -20.26 -25.77
N ALA A 69 -10.74 -21.32 -25.52
CA ALA A 69 -11.22 -22.70 -25.62
C ALA A 69 -12.37 -22.98 -24.65
N ARG A 70 -12.32 -22.43 -23.43
CA ARG A 70 -13.42 -22.52 -22.47
C ARG A 70 -14.68 -21.82 -22.98
N ALA A 71 -14.57 -20.61 -23.53
CA ALA A 71 -15.71 -19.90 -24.10
C ALA A 71 -16.36 -20.73 -25.22
N HIS A 72 -15.56 -21.26 -26.14
CA HIS A 72 -16.05 -22.08 -27.25
C HIS A 72 -16.72 -23.38 -26.79
N LEU A 73 -16.17 -24.06 -25.77
CA LEU A 73 -16.83 -25.22 -25.16
C LEU A 73 -18.21 -24.85 -24.60
N VAL A 74 -18.29 -23.74 -23.86
CA VAL A 74 -19.54 -23.28 -23.27
C VAL A 74 -20.55 -22.88 -24.35
N ASP A 75 -20.11 -22.29 -25.47
CA ASP A 75 -20.97 -22.03 -26.63
C ASP A 75 -21.61 -23.31 -27.16
N LEU A 76 -20.81 -24.37 -27.35
CA LEU A 76 -21.29 -25.66 -27.85
C LEU A 76 -22.33 -26.27 -26.91
N LEU A 77 -22.06 -26.29 -25.60
CA LEU A 77 -22.96 -26.84 -24.61
C LEU A 77 -24.26 -26.03 -24.51
N ILE A 78 -24.17 -24.70 -24.43
CA ILE A 78 -25.35 -23.83 -24.37
C ILE A 78 -26.20 -23.95 -25.63
N ALA A 79 -25.60 -24.10 -26.81
CA ALA A 79 -26.35 -24.33 -28.04
C ALA A 79 -27.16 -25.64 -28.00
N ARG A 80 -26.63 -26.71 -27.38
CA ARG A 80 -27.39 -27.96 -27.19
C ARG A 80 -28.48 -27.80 -26.15
N VAL A 81 -28.20 -27.12 -25.03
CA VAL A 81 -29.24 -26.80 -24.02
C VAL A 81 -30.34 -25.95 -24.65
N TRP A 82 -30.01 -25.01 -25.53
CA TRP A 82 -30.99 -24.23 -26.27
C TRP A 82 -31.87 -25.12 -27.13
N GLN A 83 -31.30 -26.04 -27.91
CA GLN A 83 -32.07 -27.01 -28.70
C GLN A 83 -33.03 -27.82 -27.81
N LEU A 84 -32.56 -28.35 -26.67
CA LEU A 84 -33.40 -29.15 -25.75
C LEU A 84 -34.66 -28.42 -25.24
N HIS A 85 -34.61 -27.10 -25.09
CA HIS A 85 -35.71 -26.31 -24.51
C HIS A 85 -36.54 -25.55 -25.55
N PHE A 86 -36.04 -25.35 -26.77
CA PHE A 86 -36.66 -24.53 -27.79
C PHE A 86 -36.97 -25.26 -29.11
N ASP A 87 -36.69 -26.57 -29.23
CA ASP A 87 -36.90 -27.33 -30.47
C ASP A 87 -38.35 -27.29 -30.97
N ASP A 88 -39.32 -27.39 -30.05
CA ASP A 88 -40.76 -27.40 -30.35
C ASP A 88 -41.36 -26.00 -30.54
N LEU A 89 -40.56 -24.94 -30.45
CA LEU A 89 -41.00 -23.55 -30.52
C LEU A 89 -40.51 -22.85 -31.80
N ASN A 90 -41.20 -21.77 -32.20
CA ASN A 90 -40.74 -20.96 -33.33
C ASN A 90 -39.43 -20.25 -32.97
N GLN A 91 -38.31 -20.63 -33.59
CA GLN A 91 -37.00 -20.03 -33.34
C GLN A 91 -36.73 -18.79 -34.22
N ASP A 92 -37.64 -18.42 -35.14
CA ASP A 92 -37.47 -17.24 -36.01
C ASP A 92 -37.72 -15.89 -35.30
N ASP A 93 -38.26 -15.93 -34.08
CA ASP A 93 -38.63 -14.76 -33.28
C ASP A 93 -37.80 -14.61 -32.00
N ILE A 94 -36.78 -15.46 -31.78
CA ILE A 94 -35.95 -15.46 -30.58
C ILE A 94 -34.49 -15.80 -30.91
N ALA A 95 -33.55 -15.00 -30.40
CA ALA A 95 -32.12 -15.22 -30.54
C ALA A 95 -31.42 -15.28 -29.19
N LEU A 96 -30.35 -16.07 -29.11
CA LEU A 96 -29.48 -16.14 -27.95
C LEU A 96 -28.16 -15.44 -28.25
N VAL A 97 -27.82 -14.46 -27.42
CA VAL A 97 -26.67 -13.58 -27.62
C VAL A 97 -25.81 -13.59 -26.35
N ALA A 98 -24.52 -13.85 -26.49
CA ALA A 98 -23.55 -13.65 -25.42
C ALA A 98 -23.16 -12.17 -25.35
N VAL A 99 -23.08 -11.60 -24.15
CA VAL A 99 -22.69 -10.19 -23.94
C VAL A 99 -21.54 -10.08 -22.93
N GLY A 100 -20.97 -8.88 -22.79
CA GLY A 100 -19.92 -8.61 -21.81
C GLY A 100 -18.68 -9.48 -22.01
N GLY A 101 -18.10 -10.00 -20.92
CA GLY A 101 -16.89 -10.82 -20.96
C GLY A 101 -17.06 -12.12 -21.74
N TYR A 102 -18.25 -12.71 -21.69
CA TYR A 102 -18.54 -13.92 -22.46
C TYR A 102 -18.70 -13.63 -23.96
N GLY A 103 -19.33 -12.50 -24.31
CA GLY A 103 -19.40 -11.99 -25.69
C GLY A 103 -18.01 -11.81 -26.33
N ARG A 104 -17.04 -11.30 -25.56
CA ARG A 104 -15.63 -11.14 -25.97
C ARG A 104 -14.80 -12.44 -26.04
N HIS A 105 -15.37 -13.61 -25.70
CA HIS A 105 -14.64 -14.87 -25.51
C HIS A 105 -13.60 -14.85 -24.36
N GLU A 106 -13.79 -14.01 -23.34
CA GLU A 106 -12.85 -13.86 -22.21
C GLU A 106 -13.28 -14.68 -20.98
N LEU A 107 -13.63 -15.96 -21.18
CA LEU A 107 -14.21 -16.80 -20.14
C LEU A 107 -13.14 -17.52 -19.29
N HIS A 108 -12.72 -16.89 -18.18
CA HIS A 108 -11.83 -17.55 -17.19
C HIS A 108 -12.60 -18.60 -16.34
N PRO A 109 -11.91 -19.51 -15.63
CA PRO A 109 -12.55 -20.63 -14.91
C PRO A 109 -13.68 -20.20 -13.95
N GLY A 110 -13.45 -19.18 -13.11
CA GLY A 110 -14.45 -18.60 -12.21
C GLY A 110 -15.17 -17.37 -12.77
N SER A 111 -15.32 -17.25 -14.09
CA SER A 111 -16.15 -16.17 -14.68
C SER A 111 -17.60 -16.60 -14.79
N ASP A 112 -18.47 -15.64 -14.60
CA ASP A 112 -19.87 -15.64 -14.98
C ASP A 112 -20.03 -15.66 -16.51
N ILE A 113 -21.19 -16.15 -16.97
CA ILE A 113 -21.65 -15.95 -18.34
C ILE A 113 -22.80 -14.95 -18.35
N ASP A 114 -22.78 -14.01 -19.29
CA ASP A 114 -23.84 -13.02 -19.47
C ASP A 114 -24.56 -13.27 -20.79
N LEU A 115 -25.88 -13.43 -20.72
CA LEU A 115 -26.74 -13.76 -21.85
C LEU A 115 -27.82 -12.68 -22.07
N LEU A 116 -28.02 -12.30 -23.33
CA LEU A 116 -29.18 -11.57 -23.80
C LEU A 116 -30.04 -12.52 -24.62
N ILE A 117 -31.26 -12.77 -24.14
CA ILE A 117 -32.31 -13.47 -24.89
C ILE A 117 -33.10 -12.39 -25.63
N LEU A 118 -32.86 -12.29 -26.93
CA LEU A 118 -33.38 -11.24 -27.78
C LEU A 118 -34.65 -11.70 -28.49
N LEU A 119 -35.74 -10.97 -28.30
CA LEU A 119 -37.05 -11.28 -28.86
C LEU A 119 -37.42 -10.33 -30.00
N ARG A 120 -38.14 -10.83 -31.00
CA ARG A 120 -38.76 -9.97 -32.02
C ARG A 120 -39.93 -9.17 -31.43
N ASN A 121 -40.74 -9.83 -30.60
CA ASN A 121 -41.95 -9.26 -29.99
C ASN A 121 -41.99 -9.58 -28.48
N SER A 122 -43.05 -10.25 -27.99
CA SER A 122 -43.26 -10.60 -26.58
C SER A 122 -42.67 -11.96 -26.23
N ASP A 123 -42.30 -12.12 -24.95
CA ASP A 123 -41.81 -13.34 -24.32
C ASP A 123 -42.92 -14.35 -23.99
N ALA A 124 -44.21 -14.00 -24.16
CA ALA A 124 -45.32 -14.80 -23.66
C ALA A 124 -45.33 -16.27 -24.11
N ILE A 125 -44.90 -16.55 -25.34
CA ILE A 125 -44.82 -17.92 -25.89
C ILE A 125 -43.57 -18.66 -25.36
N TYR A 126 -42.51 -17.92 -25.02
CA TYR A 126 -41.20 -18.46 -24.66
C TYR A 126 -40.96 -18.54 -23.15
N LYS A 127 -41.84 -17.93 -22.34
CA LYS A 127 -41.62 -17.70 -20.91
C LYS A 127 -41.24 -18.97 -20.13
N ASP A 128 -41.98 -20.07 -20.34
CA ASP A 128 -41.71 -21.33 -19.64
C ASP A 128 -40.42 -22.01 -20.13
N ALA A 129 -40.14 -21.91 -21.44
CA ALA A 129 -38.90 -22.43 -22.04
C ALA A 129 -37.67 -21.64 -21.56
N ILE A 130 -37.75 -20.31 -21.53
CA ILE A 130 -36.71 -19.43 -20.99
C ILE A 130 -36.45 -19.75 -19.51
N GLY A 131 -37.50 -19.88 -18.69
CA GLY A 131 -37.36 -20.23 -17.28
C GLY A 131 -36.68 -21.59 -17.08
N SER A 132 -37.10 -22.60 -17.86
CA SER A 132 -36.52 -23.95 -17.81
C SER A 132 -35.07 -23.97 -18.29
N PHE A 133 -34.76 -23.25 -19.36
CA PHE A 133 -33.42 -23.10 -19.93
C PHE A 133 -32.46 -22.47 -18.91
N LEU A 134 -32.84 -21.34 -18.30
CA LEU A 134 -32.01 -20.65 -17.31
C LEU A 134 -31.79 -21.50 -16.05
N LEU A 135 -32.85 -22.18 -15.59
CA LEU A 135 -32.75 -23.12 -14.47
C LEU A 135 -31.78 -24.26 -14.81
N PHE A 136 -31.86 -24.81 -16.02
CA PHE A 136 -30.95 -25.87 -16.47
C PHE A 136 -29.49 -25.39 -16.49
N LEU A 137 -29.21 -24.17 -16.97
CA LEU A 137 -27.86 -23.62 -16.98
C LEU A 137 -27.29 -23.45 -15.55
N TRP A 138 -28.10 -22.97 -14.60
CA TRP A 138 -27.71 -22.93 -13.20
C TRP A 138 -27.49 -24.32 -12.63
N ASP A 139 -28.39 -25.27 -12.95
CA ASP A 139 -28.28 -26.62 -12.47
C ASP A 139 -27.01 -27.30 -12.98
N ILE A 140 -26.58 -27.08 -14.23
CA ILE A 140 -25.31 -27.66 -14.73
C ILE A 140 -24.05 -27.03 -14.11
N GLY A 141 -24.22 -25.95 -13.33
CA GLY A 141 -23.16 -25.30 -12.55
C GLY A 141 -22.58 -24.04 -13.20
N LEU A 142 -23.27 -23.43 -14.17
CA LEU A 142 -22.87 -22.14 -14.73
C LEU A 142 -23.48 -21.00 -13.90
N GLU A 143 -22.68 -19.96 -13.63
CA GLU A 143 -23.19 -18.71 -13.06
C GLU A 143 -23.68 -17.82 -14.21
N VAL A 144 -25.01 -17.61 -14.29
CA VAL A 144 -25.64 -16.93 -15.44
C VAL A 144 -26.23 -15.59 -15.02
N GLY A 145 -25.67 -14.50 -15.54
CA GLY A 145 -26.35 -13.22 -15.68
C GLY A 145 -27.19 -13.23 -16.96
N HIS A 146 -28.43 -12.75 -16.92
CA HIS A 146 -29.26 -12.72 -18.12
C HIS A 146 -30.21 -11.53 -18.19
N SER A 147 -30.62 -11.20 -19.41
CA SER A 147 -31.74 -10.30 -19.69
C SER A 147 -32.59 -10.85 -20.83
N VAL A 148 -33.89 -10.62 -20.77
CA VAL A 148 -34.85 -10.98 -21.82
C VAL A 148 -35.49 -9.70 -22.31
N ARG A 149 -35.22 -9.33 -23.57
CA ARG A 149 -35.63 -8.02 -24.12
C ARG A 149 -35.93 -8.12 -25.60
N ASN A 150 -36.86 -7.30 -26.08
CA ASN A 150 -36.97 -7.01 -27.50
C ASN A 150 -36.05 -5.84 -27.93
N ILE A 151 -36.00 -5.55 -29.22
CA ILE A 151 -35.14 -4.49 -29.79
C ILE A 151 -35.45 -3.11 -29.19
N ALA A 152 -36.74 -2.78 -28.98
CA ALA A 152 -37.14 -1.48 -28.43
C ALA A 152 -36.74 -1.34 -26.96
N GLU A 153 -36.93 -2.39 -26.16
CA GLU A 153 -36.52 -2.42 -24.75
C GLU A 153 -34.99 -2.34 -24.62
N CYS A 154 -34.24 -3.00 -25.50
CA CYS A 154 -32.79 -2.85 -25.58
C CYS A 154 -32.39 -1.39 -25.86
N ALA A 155 -33.13 -0.68 -26.69
CA ALA A 155 -32.87 0.72 -27.04
C ALA A 155 -33.08 1.64 -25.84
N ASP A 156 -34.23 1.50 -25.19
CA ASP A 156 -34.63 2.31 -24.05
C ASP A 156 -33.62 2.15 -22.91
N GLU A 157 -33.25 0.91 -22.58
CA GLU A 157 -32.28 0.60 -21.54
C GLU A 157 -30.86 1.07 -21.89
N ALA A 158 -30.41 0.84 -23.12
CA ALA A 158 -29.08 1.30 -23.57
C ALA A 158 -28.98 2.83 -23.59
N SER A 159 -30.08 3.55 -23.86
CA SER A 159 -30.10 5.01 -23.82
C SER A 159 -29.98 5.58 -22.40
N GLN A 160 -30.43 4.83 -21.39
CA GLN A 160 -30.42 5.24 -19.99
C GLN A 160 -29.15 4.81 -19.24
N ASP A 161 -28.56 3.67 -19.61
CA ASP A 161 -27.36 3.12 -18.98
C ASP A 161 -26.28 2.75 -20.03
N ILE A 162 -25.17 3.49 -19.97
CA ILE A 162 -24.00 3.26 -20.82
C ILE A 162 -23.40 1.85 -20.65
N THR A 163 -23.58 1.22 -19.50
CA THR A 163 -23.13 -0.16 -19.23
C THR A 163 -23.86 -1.14 -20.14
N VAL A 164 -25.17 -0.95 -20.32
CA VAL A 164 -25.99 -1.76 -21.23
C VAL A 164 -25.53 -1.55 -22.68
N ALA A 165 -25.35 -0.29 -23.10
CA ALA A 165 -24.84 0.02 -24.44
C ALA A 165 -23.45 -0.61 -24.70
N THR A 166 -22.58 -0.61 -23.69
CA THR A 166 -21.25 -1.23 -23.77
C THR A 166 -21.36 -2.76 -23.85
N ASN A 167 -22.21 -3.39 -23.05
CA ASN A 167 -22.43 -4.83 -23.10
C ASN A 167 -22.98 -5.29 -24.46
N ILE A 168 -23.90 -4.52 -25.08
CA ILE A 168 -24.43 -4.79 -26.42
C ILE A 168 -23.35 -4.59 -27.49
N GLN A 169 -22.45 -3.62 -27.33
CA GLN A 169 -21.33 -3.40 -28.26
C GLN A 169 -20.36 -4.59 -28.30
N GLU A 170 -20.31 -5.37 -27.23
CA GLU A 170 -19.50 -6.59 -27.09
C GLU A 170 -20.26 -7.86 -27.40
N ALA A 171 -21.49 -7.72 -27.89
CA ALA A 171 -22.38 -8.84 -28.12
C ALA A 171 -21.89 -9.75 -29.25
N ARG A 172 -22.20 -11.04 -29.10
CA ARG A 172 -21.96 -12.07 -30.10
C ARG A 172 -23.15 -13.02 -30.15
N ARG A 173 -23.67 -13.26 -31.35
CA ARG A 173 -24.73 -14.26 -31.56
C ARG A 173 -24.21 -15.67 -31.26
N LEU A 174 -24.93 -16.41 -30.41
CA LEU A 174 -24.69 -17.83 -30.18
C LEU A 174 -25.58 -18.68 -31.10
N THR A 175 -26.89 -18.40 -31.12
CA THR A 175 -27.87 -19.08 -31.99
C THR A 175 -29.10 -18.19 -32.23
N GLY A 176 -29.98 -18.62 -33.14
CA GLY A 176 -31.16 -17.88 -33.57
C GLY A 176 -30.91 -16.93 -34.76
N PRO A 177 -31.92 -16.12 -35.13
CA PRO A 177 -31.93 -15.36 -36.38
C PRO A 177 -30.86 -14.28 -36.47
N GLU A 178 -30.17 -14.22 -37.61
CA GLU A 178 -29.10 -13.26 -37.88
C GLU A 178 -29.63 -11.83 -38.11
N ASP A 179 -30.85 -11.70 -38.66
CA ASP A 179 -31.52 -10.40 -38.84
C ASP A 179 -31.81 -9.73 -37.50
N LEU A 180 -32.23 -10.48 -36.47
CA LEU A 180 -32.44 -9.94 -35.11
C LEU A 180 -31.14 -9.40 -34.51
N PHE A 181 -30.03 -10.14 -34.65
CA PHE A 181 -28.74 -9.70 -34.13
C PHE A 181 -28.19 -8.48 -34.89
N THR A 182 -28.42 -8.44 -36.21
CA THR A 182 -28.08 -7.27 -37.04
C THR A 182 -28.87 -6.05 -36.59
N ALA A 183 -30.18 -6.19 -36.36
CA ALA A 183 -31.03 -5.11 -35.85
C ALA A 183 -30.57 -4.59 -34.48
N LEU A 184 -30.13 -5.48 -33.57
CA LEU A 184 -29.55 -5.09 -32.27
C LEU A 184 -28.26 -4.26 -32.45
N SER A 185 -27.42 -4.66 -33.40
CA SER A 185 -26.15 -3.98 -33.68
C SER A 185 -26.37 -2.61 -34.30
N GLU A 186 -27.28 -2.50 -35.27
CA GLU A 186 -27.69 -1.25 -35.91
C GLU A 186 -28.36 -0.28 -34.92
N LEU A 187 -29.08 -0.80 -33.93
CA LEU A 187 -29.70 0.00 -32.88
C LEU A 187 -28.63 0.66 -31.98
N ASN A 188 -27.62 -0.11 -31.58
CA ASN A 188 -26.56 0.37 -30.71
C ASN A 188 -25.51 1.23 -31.43
N ALA A 189 -25.74 1.58 -32.69
CA ALA A 189 -24.82 2.39 -33.48
C ALA A 189 -24.60 3.78 -32.84
N PRO A 190 -23.38 4.37 -32.97
CA PRO A 190 -23.03 5.64 -32.31
C PRO A 190 -23.90 6.84 -32.71
N ASP A 191 -24.58 6.80 -33.84
CA ASP A 191 -25.49 7.84 -34.33
C ASP A 191 -26.88 7.79 -33.67
N LYS A 192 -27.23 6.69 -32.99
CA LYS A 192 -28.56 6.48 -32.38
C LYS A 192 -28.53 6.53 -30.86
N VAL A 193 -27.65 5.72 -30.27
CA VAL A 193 -27.47 5.60 -28.83
C VAL A 193 -26.09 6.19 -28.51
N TRP A 194 -25.89 6.85 -27.36
CA TRP A 194 -24.60 7.36 -26.88
C TRP A 194 -23.58 7.77 -27.98
N PRO A 195 -23.68 9.00 -28.51
CA PRO A 195 -22.72 9.55 -29.46
C PRO A 195 -21.27 9.46 -28.95
N GLY A 196 -20.32 9.30 -29.87
CA GLY A 196 -18.89 9.12 -29.54
C GLY A 196 -18.36 10.08 -28.46
N PRO A 197 -18.60 11.41 -28.56
CA PRO A 197 -18.19 12.37 -27.53
C PRO A 197 -18.81 12.13 -26.14
N ASP A 198 -20.11 11.84 -26.07
CA ASP A 198 -20.81 11.62 -24.81
C ASP A 198 -20.40 10.29 -24.19
N TYR A 199 -20.29 9.24 -25.00
CA TYR A 199 -19.80 7.93 -24.58
C TYR A 199 -18.40 8.04 -23.97
N PHE A 200 -17.47 8.71 -24.67
CA PHE A 200 -16.10 8.88 -24.20
C PHE A 200 -16.02 9.64 -22.86
N ARG A 201 -16.78 10.74 -22.72
CA ARG A 201 -16.79 11.53 -21.48
C ARG A 201 -17.23 10.69 -20.27
N VAL A 202 -18.34 9.96 -20.40
CA VAL A 202 -18.86 9.13 -19.31
C VAL A 202 -17.92 7.97 -18.99
N LYS A 203 -17.35 7.29 -20.00
CA LYS A 203 -16.35 6.23 -19.77
C LYS A 203 -15.08 6.71 -19.09
N LEU A 204 -14.64 7.93 -19.41
CA LEU A 204 -13.50 8.55 -18.73
C LEU A 204 -13.81 8.82 -17.25
N GLU A 205 -15.02 9.30 -16.94
CA GLU A 205 -15.48 9.52 -15.56
C GLU A 205 -15.59 8.20 -14.77
N GLU A 206 -16.15 7.14 -15.37
CA GLU A 206 -16.22 5.80 -14.78
C GLU A 206 -14.81 5.28 -14.42
N GLN A 207 -13.84 5.44 -15.31
CA GLN A 207 -12.46 5.03 -15.05
C GLN A 207 -11.85 5.82 -13.89
N ASN A 208 -11.99 7.14 -13.89
CA ASN A 208 -11.43 7.99 -12.83
C ASN A 208 -12.02 7.62 -11.46
N ALA A 209 -13.33 7.41 -11.39
CA ALA A 209 -14.02 6.97 -10.17
C ALA A 209 -13.55 5.58 -9.71
N ARG A 210 -13.34 4.65 -10.65
CA ARG A 210 -12.77 3.32 -10.34
C ARG A 210 -11.36 3.45 -9.77
N HIS A 211 -10.47 4.21 -10.41
CA HIS A 211 -9.09 4.37 -9.95
C HIS A 211 -9.03 4.99 -8.54
N LEU A 212 -9.88 5.99 -8.25
CA LEU A 212 -10.03 6.59 -6.91
C LEU A 212 -10.39 5.56 -5.82
N LYS A 213 -11.30 4.63 -6.12
CA LYS A 213 -11.69 3.54 -5.19
C LYS A 213 -10.51 2.63 -4.81
N TYR A 214 -9.48 2.57 -5.66
CA TYR A 214 -8.24 1.82 -5.42
C TYR A 214 -7.07 2.74 -5.04
N HIS A 215 -7.35 3.85 -4.35
CA HIS A 215 -6.38 4.83 -3.86
C HIS A 215 -5.51 5.49 -4.95
N GLU A 216 -5.98 5.50 -6.21
CA GLU A 216 -5.26 6.07 -7.37
C GLU A 216 -3.89 5.44 -7.66
N THR A 217 -3.56 4.29 -7.06
CA THR A 217 -2.23 3.67 -7.24
C THR A 217 -2.32 2.22 -7.70
N ALA A 218 -1.53 1.89 -8.72
CA ALA A 218 -1.26 0.51 -9.11
C ALA A 218 -0.38 -0.26 -8.10
N TYR A 219 0.17 0.44 -7.09
CA TYR A 219 1.28 -0.01 -6.25
C TYR A 219 0.87 -0.61 -4.90
N ASN A 220 -0.42 -0.88 -4.68
CA ASN A 220 -0.88 -1.57 -3.48
C ASN A 220 -0.31 -3.00 -3.44
N LEU A 221 0.25 -3.43 -2.30
CA LEU A 221 0.83 -4.77 -2.14
C LEU A 221 -0.13 -5.94 -2.37
N GLU A 222 -1.44 -5.74 -2.24
CA GLU A 222 -2.45 -6.73 -2.63
C GLU A 222 -3.32 -6.22 -3.80
N PRO A 223 -2.73 -6.10 -5.00
CA PRO A 223 -3.37 -5.38 -6.09
C PRO A 223 -4.50 -6.20 -6.72
N ASN A 224 -5.44 -5.50 -7.37
CA ASN A 224 -6.51 -6.11 -8.15
C ASN A 224 -6.12 -6.14 -9.63
N VAL A 225 -6.02 -7.34 -10.22
CA VAL A 225 -5.54 -7.54 -11.59
C VAL A 225 -6.54 -7.06 -12.66
N LYS A 226 -7.80 -6.88 -12.29
CA LYS A 226 -8.89 -6.51 -13.20
C LYS A 226 -9.22 -5.02 -13.11
N GLU A 227 -9.52 -4.54 -11.91
CA GLU A 227 -10.11 -3.21 -11.69
C GLU A 227 -9.10 -2.12 -11.30
N GLY A 228 -7.87 -2.48 -10.90
CA GLY A 228 -6.83 -1.50 -10.55
C GLY A 228 -6.33 -0.68 -11.77
N PRO A 229 -5.67 0.47 -11.55
CA PRO A 229 -5.01 1.22 -12.62
C PRO A 229 -4.00 0.33 -13.36
N GLY A 230 -4.03 0.35 -14.70
CA GLY A 230 -3.25 -0.56 -15.55
C GLY A 230 -3.72 -2.02 -15.56
N GLY A 231 -4.85 -2.33 -14.92
CA GLY A 231 -5.47 -3.66 -14.94
C GLY A 231 -6.24 -3.95 -16.23
N LEU A 232 -6.87 -5.13 -16.30
CA LEU A 232 -7.59 -5.58 -17.51
C LEU A 232 -8.69 -4.60 -17.97
N ARG A 233 -9.36 -3.93 -17.02
CA ARG A 233 -10.42 -2.98 -17.32
C ARG A 233 -9.92 -1.73 -18.05
N ASP A 234 -8.67 -1.31 -17.83
CA ASP A 234 -8.05 -0.20 -18.57
C ASP A 234 -7.86 -0.57 -20.05
N ILE A 235 -7.42 -1.81 -20.33
CA ILE A 235 -7.28 -2.32 -21.71
C ILE A 235 -8.66 -2.41 -22.39
N GLN A 236 -9.67 -2.88 -21.66
CA GLN A 236 -11.05 -2.94 -22.15
C GLN A 236 -11.61 -1.55 -22.46
N MET A 237 -11.33 -0.56 -21.60
CA MET A 237 -11.75 0.84 -21.82
C MET A 237 -11.25 1.37 -23.17
N VAL A 238 -9.95 1.18 -23.46
CA VAL A 238 -9.37 1.53 -24.77
C VAL A 238 -10.12 0.82 -25.91
N GLY A 239 -10.40 -0.48 -25.76
CA GLY A 239 -11.16 -1.26 -26.75
C GLY A 239 -12.58 -0.75 -26.97
N TRP A 240 -13.30 -0.37 -25.92
CA TRP A 240 -14.66 0.15 -26.00
C TRP A 240 -14.73 1.48 -26.73
N VAL A 241 -13.85 2.41 -26.37
CA VAL A 241 -13.78 3.72 -27.03
C VAL A 241 -13.36 3.56 -28.49
N ALA A 242 -12.38 2.70 -28.76
CA ALA A 242 -11.95 2.37 -30.12
C ALA A 242 -13.09 1.84 -30.96
N LYS A 243 -13.80 0.80 -30.48
CA LYS A 243 -14.91 0.19 -31.20
C LYS A 243 -16.07 1.18 -31.39
N ARG A 244 -16.32 2.07 -30.41
CA ARG A 244 -17.40 3.07 -30.51
C ARG A 244 -17.08 4.14 -31.54
N HIS A 245 -15.84 4.60 -31.57
CA HIS A 245 -15.45 5.75 -32.39
C HIS A 245 -15.02 5.35 -33.81
N PHE A 246 -14.24 4.29 -33.94
CA PHE A 246 -13.69 3.84 -35.22
C PHE A 246 -14.44 2.64 -35.84
N GLY A 247 -15.36 2.00 -35.10
CA GLY A 247 -16.04 0.80 -35.58
C GLY A 247 -15.13 -0.43 -35.70
N VAL A 248 -13.99 -0.43 -35.01
CA VAL A 248 -13.01 -1.52 -35.05
C VAL A 248 -13.44 -2.68 -34.16
N GLU A 249 -13.15 -3.91 -34.59
CA GLU A 249 -13.46 -5.12 -33.80
C GLU A 249 -12.30 -5.57 -32.91
N THR A 250 -11.07 -5.24 -33.31
CA THR A 250 -9.86 -5.61 -32.57
C THR A 250 -8.96 -4.42 -32.27
N LEU A 251 -8.24 -4.47 -31.15
CA LEU A 251 -7.23 -3.46 -30.81
C LEU A 251 -6.12 -3.34 -31.87
N HIS A 252 -5.84 -4.39 -32.63
CA HIS A 252 -4.84 -4.35 -33.70
C HIS A 252 -5.26 -3.42 -34.84
N GLU A 253 -6.56 -3.30 -35.15
CA GLU A 253 -7.03 -2.41 -36.22
C GLU A 253 -6.68 -0.94 -35.95
N LEU A 254 -6.52 -0.53 -34.68
CA LEU A 254 -6.01 0.80 -34.33
C LEU A 254 -4.61 1.09 -34.90
N VAL A 255 -3.81 0.06 -35.20
CA VAL A 255 -2.53 0.23 -35.90
C VAL A 255 -2.75 0.65 -37.35
N GLN A 256 -3.77 0.10 -38.01
CA GLN A 256 -4.15 0.47 -39.37
C GLN A 256 -4.68 1.91 -39.43
N HIS A 257 -5.35 2.35 -38.37
CA HIS A 257 -5.78 3.74 -38.18
C HIS A 257 -4.66 4.69 -37.73
N GLN A 258 -3.40 4.23 -37.63
CA GLN A 258 -2.25 4.99 -37.12
C GLN A 258 -2.44 5.56 -35.70
N PHE A 259 -3.42 5.04 -34.97
CA PHE A 259 -3.72 5.44 -33.61
C PHE A 259 -2.78 4.74 -32.61
N LEU A 260 -2.42 3.49 -32.90
CA LEU A 260 -1.39 2.71 -32.21
C LEU A 260 -0.18 2.46 -33.11
N THR A 261 1.00 2.36 -32.52
CA THR A 261 2.15 1.72 -33.17
C THR A 261 2.11 0.20 -32.95
N GLU A 262 2.79 -0.57 -33.79
CA GLU A 262 2.95 -2.03 -33.61
C GLU A 262 3.57 -2.37 -32.24
N GLN A 263 4.51 -1.55 -31.77
CA GLN A 263 5.14 -1.75 -30.47
C GLN A 263 4.18 -1.47 -29.31
N GLU A 264 3.34 -0.43 -29.41
CA GLU A 264 2.31 -0.12 -28.41
C GLU A 264 1.26 -1.25 -28.33
N TYR A 265 0.79 -1.73 -29.49
CA TYR A 265 -0.12 -2.88 -29.55
C TYR A 265 0.51 -4.13 -28.91
N LYS A 266 1.78 -4.43 -29.23
CA LYS A 266 2.50 -5.55 -28.65
C LYS A 266 2.57 -5.45 -27.12
N THR A 267 2.88 -4.28 -26.57
CA THR A 267 2.90 -4.08 -25.11
C THR A 267 1.53 -4.28 -24.47
N LEU A 268 0.44 -3.77 -25.08
CA LEU A 268 -0.93 -4.02 -24.60
C LEU A 268 -1.26 -5.52 -24.59
N HIS A 269 -0.93 -6.22 -25.68
CA HIS A 269 -1.22 -7.63 -25.83
C HIS A 269 -0.43 -8.52 -24.87
N GLU A 270 0.88 -8.27 -24.71
CA GLU A 270 1.74 -8.99 -23.77
C GLU A 270 1.30 -8.73 -22.32
N GLY A 271 0.94 -7.50 -21.99
CA GLY A 271 0.40 -7.15 -20.69
C GLY A 271 -0.93 -7.85 -20.39
N GLN A 272 -1.88 -7.85 -21.35
CA GLN A 272 -3.14 -8.59 -21.23
C GLN A 272 -2.89 -10.09 -21.02
N THR A 273 -2.00 -10.68 -21.82
CA THR A 273 -1.65 -12.10 -21.73
C THR A 273 -1.10 -12.45 -20.34
N PHE A 274 -0.21 -11.62 -19.80
CA PHE A 274 0.35 -11.81 -18.47
C PHE A 274 -0.70 -11.66 -17.37
N LEU A 275 -1.55 -10.63 -17.43
CA LEU A 275 -2.64 -10.45 -16.47
C LEU A 275 -3.68 -11.58 -16.54
N TRP A 276 -3.95 -12.12 -17.73
CA TRP A 276 -4.80 -13.30 -17.90
C TRP A 276 -4.16 -14.56 -17.30
N GLN A 277 -2.85 -14.75 -17.46
CA GLN A 277 -2.14 -15.85 -16.82
C GLN A 277 -2.26 -15.80 -15.30
N ILE A 278 -2.10 -14.61 -14.70
CA ILE A 278 -2.29 -14.40 -13.26
C ILE A 278 -3.73 -14.70 -12.84
N ARG A 279 -4.72 -14.11 -13.52
CA ARG A 279 -6.14 -14.28 -13.19
C ARG A 279 -6.59 -15.75 -13.32
N PHE A 280 -6.13 -16.44 -14.36
CA PHE A 280 -6.38 -17.87 -14.52
C PHE A 280 -5.77 -18.68 -13.37
N GLY A 281 -4.52 -18.37 -13.01
CA GLY A 281 -3.86 -19.00 -11.87
C GLY A 281 -4.57 -18.76 -10.54
N LEU A 282 -5.05 -17.55 -10.28
CA LEU A 282 -5.85 -17.22 -9.10
C LEU A 282 -7.13 -18.07 -9.01
N HIS A 283 -7.85 -18.21 -10.13
CA HIS A 283 -9.06 -19.03 -10.16
C HIS A 283 -8.76 -20.52 -9.98
N VAL A 284 -7.68 -21.02 -10.56
CA VAL A 284 -7.23 -22.42 -10.38
C VAL A 284 -6.81 -22.69 -8.93
N LEU A 285 -6.13 -21.73 -8.30
CA LEU A 285 -5.62 -21.84 -6.93
C LEU A 285 -6.76 -21.79 -5.91
N THR A 286 -7.71 -20.88 -6.09
CA THR A 286 -8.80 -20.62 -5.12
C THR A 286 -10.05 -21.46 -5.37
N GLY A 287 -10.23 -21.98 -6.59
CA GLY A 287 -11.43 -22.69 -7.01
C GLY A 287 -12.67 -21.79 -7.15
N ARG A 288 -12.51 -20.47 -7.10
CA ARG A 288 -13.59 -19.47 -7.19
C ARG A 288 -13.13 -18.23 -7.94
N ARG A 289 -14.06 -17.29 -8.16
CA ARG A 289 -13.73 -15.94 -8.64
C ARG A 289 -12.86 -15.22 -7.62
N GLU A 290 -11.67 -14.82 -8.04
CA GLU A 290 -10.72 -14.05 -7.24
C GLU A 290 -9.85 -13.21 -8.19
N ASP A 291 -9.91 -11.90 -8.03
CA ASP A 291 -9.17 -10.94 -8.87
C ASP A 291 -8.08 -10.21 -8.05
N ARG A 292 -7.94 -10.50 -6.74
CA ARG A 292 -6.91 -9.92 -5.88
C ARG A 292 -5.70 -10.84 -5.73
N LEU A 293 -4.51 -10.27 -5.94
CA LEU A 293 -3.24 -10.90 -5.61
C LEU A 293 -2.96 -10.74 -4.11
N LEU A 294 -3.64 -11.53 -3.28
CA LEU A 294 -3.34 -11.62 -1.84
C LEU A 294 -1.97 -12.25 -1.60
N PHE A 295 -1.31 -11.95 -0.48
CA PHE A 295 0.06 -12.41 -0.20
C PHE A 295 0.25 -13.94 -0.32
N ASP A 296 -0.72 -14.71 0.16
CA ASP A 296 -0.73 -16.18 0.07
C ASP A 296 -0.79 -16.68 -1.38
N HIS A 297 -1.57 -16.00 -2.21
CA HIS A 297 -1.66 -16.27 -3.64
C HIS A 297 -0.37 -15.88 -4.37
N GLN A 298 0.23 -14.73 -4.06
CA GLN A 298 1.45 -14.25 -4.70
C GLN A 298 2.58 -15.28 -4.61
N ARG A 299 2.81 -15.84 -3.41
CA ARG A 299 3.86 -16.85 -3.20
C ARG A 299 3.60 -18.15 -3.96
N SER A 300 2.33 -18.59 -3.97
CA SER A 300 1.91 -19.81 -4.66
C SER A 300 2.07 -19.68 -6.17
N LEU A 301 1.60 -18.56 -6.73
CA LEU A 301 1.72 -18.24 -8.15
C LEU A 301 3.17 -18.03 -8.58
N ALA A 302 4.00 -17.36 -7.78
CA ALA A 302 5.42 -17.18 -8.09
C ALA A 302 6.12 -18.54 -8.32
N ARG A 303 5.88 -19.52 -7.44
CA ARG A 303 6.40 -20.89 -7.62
C ARG A 303 5.82 -21.57 -8.84
N GLN A 304 4.51 -21.46 -9.06
CA GLN A 304 3.84 -22.04 -10.21
C GLN A 304 4.35 -21.49 -11.54
N PHE A 305 4.66 -20.20 -11.61
CA PHE A 305 5.24 -19.55 -12.78
C PHE A 305 6.76 -19.75 -12.90
N GLY A 306 7.36 -20.58 -12.05
CA GLY A 306 8.76 -20.99 -12.17
C GLY A 306 9.77 -20.02 -11.56
N TYR A 307 9.33 -18.99 -10.82
CA TYR A 307 10.24 -18.11 -10.08
C TYR A 307 10.91 -18.87 -8.94
N ARG A 308 12.20 -18.60 -8.72
CA ARG A 308 13.03 -19.23 -7.67
C ARG A 308 13.73 -18.17 -6.84
N ASP A 309 13.91 -18.47 -5.56
CA ASP A 309 14.67 -17.62 -4.64
C ASP A 309 16.12 -17.50 -5.14
N LYS A 310 16.63 -16.27 -5.17
CA LYS A 310 18.03 -15.94 -5.47
C LYS A 310 18.68 -15.38 -4.20
N HIS A 311 20.01 -15.34 -4.15
CA HIS A 311 20.79 -14.93 -2.96
C HIS A 311 20.27 -13.64 -2.29
N ASN A 312 19.81 -12.65 -3.06
CA ASN A 312 19.36 -11.35 -2.55
C ASN A 312 17.90 -10.99 -2.91
N ARG A 313 17.11 -11.90 -3.49
CA ARG A 313 15.72 -11.61 -3.91
C ARG A 313 14.84 -12.84 -3.85
N LEU A 314 13.67 -12.71 -3.22
CA LEU A 314 12.70 -13.80 -3.14
C LEU A 314 12.02 -14.05 -4.50
N ALA A 315 11.54 -15.27 -4.72
CA ALA A 315 10.78 -15.63 -5.92
C ALA A 315 9.53 -14.75 -6.07
N VAL A 316 8.84 -14.48 -4.96
CA VAL A 316 7.63 -13.65 -4.91
C VAL A 316 7.93 -12.20 -5.28
N GLU A 317 9.04 -11.63 -4.82
CA GLU A 317 9.45 -10.26 -5.15
C GLU A 317 9.79 -10.12 -6.64
N GLN A 318 10.41 -11.15 -7.24
CA GLN A 318 10.68 -11.15 -8.68
C GLN A 318 9.38 -11.19 -9.50
N PHE A 319 8.44 -12.05 -9.12
CA PHE A 319 7.13 -12.13 -9.75
C PHE A 319 6.37 -10.81 -9.64
N MET A 320 6.28 -10.26 -8.43
CA MET A 320 5.54 -9.03 -8.19
C MET A 320 6.21 -7.81 -8.83
N LYS A 321 7.54 -7.79 -8.94
CA LYS A 321 8.23 -6.75 -9.71
C LYS A 321 7.83 -6.77 -11.18
N GLN A 322 7.77 -7.96 -11.80
CA GLN A 322 7.27 -8.10 -13.17
C GLN A 322 5.81 -7.61 -13.29
N TYR A 323 4.97 -7.92 -12.31
CA TYR A 323 3.61 -7.42 -12.23
C TYR A 323 3.54 -5.89 -12.20
N TYR A 324 4.22 -5.22 -11.27
CA TYR A 324 4.17 -3.76 -11.17
C TYR A 324 4.73 -3.08 -12.42
N ILE A 325 5.82 -3.58 -12.99
CA ILE A 325 6.37 -3.05 -14.26
C ILE A 325 5.33 -3.16 -15.37
N THR A 326 4.68 -4.32 -15.52
CA THR A 326 3.66 -4.55 -16.54
C THR A 326 2.47 -3.60 -16.36
N VAL A 327 1.94 -3.48 -15.15
CA VAL A 327 0.78 -2.63 -14.85
C VAL A 327 1.11 -1.14 -15.01
N MET A 328 2.33 -0.72 -14.64
CA MET A 328 2.82 0.64 -14.91
C MET A 328 2.85 0.93 -16.41
N GLU A 329 3.39 0.02 -17.23
CA GLU A 329 3.44 0.19 -18.68
C GLU A 329 2.05 0.25 -19.31
N LEU A 330 1.11 -0.58 -18.85
CA LEU A 330 -0.28 -0.55 -19.27
C LEU A 330 -0.99 0.74 -18.85
N SER A 331 -0.77 1.22 -17.63
CA SER A 331 -1.34 2.48 -17.14
C SER A 331 -0.84 3.68 -17.96
N ARG A 332 0.47 3.71 -18.28
CA ARG A 332 1.07 4.73 -19.17
C ARG A 332 0.44 4.75 -20.55
N LEU A 333 0.27 3.57 -21.14
CA LEU A 333 -0.36 3.43 -22.44
C LEU A 333 -1.82 3.87 -22.39
N ASN A 334 -2.57 3.46 -21.37
CA ASN A 334 -3.95 3.87 -21.18
C ASN A 334 -4.07 5.41 -21.13
N GLU A 335 -3.35 6.08 -20.23
CA GLU A 335 -3.41 7.54 -20.11
C GLU A 335 -3.11 8.27 -21.42
N MET A 336 -2.04 7.86 -22.12
CA MET A 336 -1.67 8.42 -23.42
C MET A 336 -2.77 8.20 -24.48
N LEU A 337 -3.35 7.00 -24.55
CA LEU A 337 -4.39 6.67 -25.54
C LEU A 337 -5.69 7.41 -25.26
N LEU A 338 -6.10 7.52 -23.99
CA LEU A 338 -7.29 8.31 -23.64
C LEU A 338 -7.09 9.78 -23.95
N GLN A 339 -5.87 10.28 -23.82
CA GLN A 339 -5.59 11.64 -24.26
C GLN A 339 -5.67 11.79 -25.78
N LEU A 340 -5.16 10.82 -26.57
CA LEU A 340 -5.35 10.82 -28.03
C LEU A 340 -6.84 10.77 -28.40
N PHE A 341 -7.63 9.93 -27.72
CA PHE A 341 -9.07 9.86 -27.94
C PHE A 341 -9.75 11.17 -27.59
N LYS A 342 -9.33 11.82 -26.50
CA LYS A 342 -9.83 13.14 -26.13
C LYS A 342 -9.54 14.18 -27.21
N GLU A 343 -8.34 14.14 -27.79
CA GLU A 343 -7.93 15.03 -28.87
C GLU A 343 -8.72 14.77 -30.16
N GLU A 344 -8.92 13.51 -30.54
CA GLU A 344 -9.63 13.13 -31.75
C GLU A 344 -11.16 13.30 -31.61
N ILE A 345 -11.75 12.91 -30.48
CA ILE A 345 -13.21 12.86 -30.31
C ILE A 345 -13.76 14.21 -29.84
N LEU A 346 -13.15 14.84 -28.82
CA LEU A 346 -13.70 16.06 -28.21
C LEU A 346 -13.15 17.34 -28.84
N TYR A 347 -12.01 17.26 -29.52
CA TYR A 347 -11.26 18.43 -29.97
C TYR A 347 -11.02 18.47 -31.49
N ALA A 348 -11.58 17.54 -32.27
CA ALA A 348 -11.43 17.47 -33.74
C ALA A 348 -11.69 18.78 -34.47
N GLU A 349 -12.73 19.54 -34.08
CA GLU A 349 -13.17 20.74 -34.80
C GLU A 349 -12.42 22.03 -34.40
N ASP A 350 -11.60 21.97 -33.35
CA ASP A 350 -11.09 23.18 -32.72
C ASP A 350 -9.62 23.42 -33.10
N SER A 351 -9.48 24.35 -34.07
CA SER A 351 -8.28 24.72 -34.84
C SER A 351 -7.35 25.72 -34.15
N ALA A 352 -7.35 25.76 -32.82
CA ALA A 352 -6.53 26.69 -32.04
C ALA A 352 -5.06 26.70 -32.53
N LYS A 353 -4.60 27.88 -32.96
CA LYS A 353 -3.21 28.08 -33.40
C LYS A 353 -2.26 27.86 -32.23
N PRO A 354 -1.12 27.18 -32.44
CA PRO A 354 -0.15 26.96 -31.39
C PRO A 354 0.47 28.29 -30.93
N ILE A 355 0.70 28.42 -29.63
CA ILE A 355 1.41 29.54 -29.01
C ILE A 355 2.84 29.07 -28.74
N THR A 356 3.82 29.63 -29.45
CA THR A 356 5.23 29.26 -29.27
C THR A 356 5.71 29.59 -27.87
N LEU A 357 6.26 28.60 -27.17
CA LEU A 357 6.90 28.78 -25.87
C LEU A 357 8.40 29.04 -26.05
N ASN A 358 9.04 28.23 -26.90
CA ASN A 358 10.41 28.42 -27.37
C ASN A 358 10.59 27.66 -28.70
N ASN A 359 11.83 27.57 -29.21
CA ASN A 359 12.11 26.89 -30.48
C ASN A 359 11.81 25.38 -30.48
N ARG A 360 11.65 24.77 -29.30
CA ARG A 360 11.45 23.32 -29.09
C ARG A 360 10.03 22.98 -28.65
N PHE A 361 9.34 23.89 -27.98
CA PHE A 361 8.01 23.64 -27.41
C PHE A 361 7.01 24.75 -27.75
N GLN A 362 5.75 24.34 -27.90
CA GLN A 362 4.62 25.23 -28.10
C GLN A 362 3.40 24.73 -27.31
N LEU A 363 2.44 25.62 -27.10
CA LEU A 363 1.21 25.33 -26.38
C LEU A 363 0.04 25.23 -27.36
N ARG A 364 -0.80 24.20 -27.19
CA ARG A 364 -2.04 24.04 -27.94
C ARG A 364 -3.17 23.68 -26.99
N LYS A 365 -4.11 24.61 -26.81
CA LYS A 365 -5.24 24.53 -25.85
C LYS A 365 -4.79 24.34 -24.39
N GLY A 366 -3.66 24.94 -24.03
CA GLY A 366 -3.08 24.83 -22.69
C GLY A 366 -2.31 23.53 -22.44
N PHE A 367 -2.08 22.69 -23.44
CA PHE A 367 -1.17 21.54 -23.35
C PHE A 367 0.14 21.84 -24.06
N ILE A 368 1.27 21.43 -23.49
CA ILE A 368 2.59 21.55 -24.12
C ILE A 368 2.81 20.44 -25.15
N GLU A 369 3.34 20.80 -26.31
CA GLU A 369 3.78 19.88 -27.35
C GLU A 369 5.13 20.30 -27.93
N VAL A 370 5.85 19.35 -28.54
CA VAL A 370 7.03 19.68 -29.33
C VAL A 370 6.67 20.55 -30.54
N SER A 371 7.55 21.48 -30.90
CA SER A 371 7.38 22.34 -32.09
C SER A 371 7.53 21.57 -33.40
N HIS A 372 8.25 20.44 -33.40
CA HIS A 372 8.40 19.52 -34.52
C HIS A 372 8.81 18.11 -34.02
N GLU A 373 8.60 17.06 -34.81
CA GLU A 373 8.83 15.66 -34.38
C GLU A 373 10.28 15.35 -33.97
N ASN A 374 11.26 16.01 -34.59
CA ASN A 374 12.68 15.75 -34.37
C ASN A 374 13.30 16.55 -33.20
N VAL A 375 12.50 17.11 -32.27
CA VAL A 375 13.03 17.90 -31.14
C VAL A 375 14.01 17.08 -30.32
N PHE A 376 13.64 15.89 -29.85
CA PHE A 376 14.49 15.11 -28.96
C PHE A 376 15.72 14.53 -29.66
N GLN A 377 15.63 14.21 -30.95
CA GLN A 377 16.80 13.79 -31.73
C GLN A 377 17.83 14.92 -31.87
N LYS A 378 17.38 16.15 -32.16
CA LYS A 378 18.27 17.30 -32.33
C LYS A 378 18.73 17.89 -31.00
N TYR A 379 17.88 17.83 -29.99
CA TYR A 379 18.09 18.42 -28.67
C TYR A 379 17.73 17.40 -27.58
N PRO A 380 18.57 16.37 -27.34
CA PRO A 380 18.26 15.34 -26.34
C PRO A 380 17.90 15.90 -24.97
N PHE A 381 18.63 16.92 -24.49
CA PHE A 381 18.37 17.59 -23.20
C PHE A 381 16.93 18.12 -23.04
N ALA A 382 16.18 18.32 -24.14
CA ALA A 382 14.78 18.70 -24.11
C ALA A 382 13.89 17.65 -23.41
N LEU A 383 14.35 16.40 -23.31
CA LEU A 383 13.73 15.33 -22.51
C LEU A 383 13.65 15.68 -21.01
N LEU A 384 14.56 16.50 -20.49
CA LEU A 384 14.46 17.07 -19.13
C LEU A 384 13.81 18.46 -19.13
N GLU A 385 14.11 19.29 -20.14
CA GLU A 385 13.63 20.67 -20.24
C GLU A 385 12.10 20.78 -20.15
N ILE A 386 11.36 19.84 -20.76
CA ILE A 386 9.89 19.87 -20.76
C ILE A 386 9.31 19.91 -19.34
N PHE A 387 9.89 19.18 -18.39
CA PHE A 387 9.43 19.14 -17.01
C PHE A 387 9.73 20.44 -16.27
N LEU A 388 10.88 21.06 -16.55
CA LEU A 388 11.18 22.38 -16.03
C LEU A 388 10.19 23.44 -16.55
N LEU A 389 9.88 23.41 -17.85
CA LEU A 389 8.89 24.32 -18.44
C LEU A 389 7.51 24.13 -17.79
N LEU A 390 7.10 22.89 -17.52
CA LEU A 390 5.84 22.60 -16.81
C LEU A 390 5.82 23.13 -15.37
N GLN A 391 6.97 23.25 -14.69
CA GLN A 391 7.04 23.87 -13.36
C GLN A 391 7.01 25.40 -13.43
N GLN A 392 7.61 25.98 -14.47
CA GLN A 392 7.68 27.42 -14.68
C GLN A 392 6.36 28.01 -15.21
N HIS A 393 5.53 27.18 -15.83
CA HIS A 393 4.25 27.54 -16.44
C HIS A 393 3.09 26.72 -15.83
N PRO A 394 2.66 27.05 -14.59
CA PRO A 394 1.62 26.29 -13.88
C PRO A 394 0.24 26.35 -14.56
N GLU A 395 0.02 27.26 -15.50
CA GLU A 395 -1.16 27.33 -16.36
C GLU A 395 -1.25 26.20 -17.39
N ILE A 396 -0.13 25.50 -17.68
CA ILE A 396 -0.12 24.37 -18.60
C ILE A 396 -0.80 23.18 -17.93
N LYS A 397 -1.82 22.65 -18.60
CA LYS A 397 -2.67 21.55 -18.12
C LYS A 397 -1.99 20.19 -18.16
N GLY A 398 -1.00 20.01 -19.03
CA GLY A 398 -0.29 18.75 -19.22
C GLY A 398 0.47 18.69 -20.54
N VAL A 399 1.01 17.50 -20.86
CA VAL A 399 1.75 17.23 -22.10
C VAL A 399 0.82 16.58 -23.12
N ARG A 400 0.89 16.96 -24.40
CA ARG A 400 0.12 16.28 -25.47
C ARG A 400 0.59 14.85 -25.70
N ALA A 401 -0.34 13.96 -26.04
CA ALA A 401 -0.05 12.53 -26.16
C ALA A 401 1.03 12.21 -27.21
N ASN A 402 1.02 12.91 -28.36
CA ASN A 402 2.09 12.73 -29.36
C ASN A 402 3.49 13.10 -28.80
N THR A 403 3.56 14.11 -27.93
CA THR A 403 4.83 14.47 -27.27
C THR A 403 5.22 13.41 -26.23
N ILE A 404 4.27 12.84 -25.49
CA ILE A 404 4.53 11.70 -24.58
C ILE A 404 5.08 10.49 -25.37
N ARG A 405 4.47 10.16 -26.52
CA ARG A 405 4.95 9.12 -27.43
C ARG A 405 6.38 9.38 -27.87
N LEU A 406 6.68 10.59 -28.35
CA LEU A 406 8.03 10.98 -28.75
C LEU A 406 9.04 10.92 -27.58
N ILE A 407 8.66 11.30 -26.36
CA ILE A 407 9.51 11.14 -25.17
C ILE A 407 9.85 9.66 -24.96
N ARG A 408 8.85 8.77 -25.04
CA ARG A 408 9.04 7.32 -24.85
C ARG A 408 9.92 6.71 -25.92
N ASP A 409 9.71 7.08 -27.18
CA ASP A 409 10.47 6.56 -28.32
C ASP A 409 11.93 6.99 -28.27
N HIS A 410 12.22 8.17 -27.71
CA HIS A 410 13.58 8.73 -27.64
C HIS A 410 14.24 8.56 -26.26
N ARG A 411 13.65 7.79 -25.34
CA ARG A 411 14.25 7.50 -24.03
C ARG A 411 15.64 6.88 -24.11
N TYR A 412 15.92 6.12 -25.17
CA TYR A 412 17.22 5.50 -25.39
C TYR A 412 18.35 6.54 -25.57
N LEU A 413 18.02 7.80 -25.88
CA LEU A 413 18.99 8.90 -25.93
C LEU A 413 19.50 9.32 -24.55
N ILE A 414 18.90 8.85 -23.46
CA ILE A 414 19.38 9.06 -22.09
C ILE A 414 20.43 7.98 -21.77
N ASP A 415 21.58 8.10 -22.43
CA ASP A 415 22.75 7.25 -22.25
C ASP A 415 23.81 7.94 -21.35
N ASP A 416 25.03 7.39 -21.31
CA ASP A 416 26.11 7.98 -20.50
C ASP A 416 26.52 9.37 -21.02
N GLN A 417 26.50 9.61 -22.34
CA GLN A 417 26.80 10.93 -22.90
C GLN A 417 25.77 11.97 -22.46
N PHE A 418 24.49 11.60 -22.44
CA PHE A 418 23.44 12.45 -21.91
C PHE A 418 23.63 12.78 -20.42
N ARG A 419 23.99 11.77 -19.61
CA ARG A 419 24.23 11.93 -18.17
C ARG A 419 25.50 12.72 -17.88
N GLU A 420 26.45 12.78 -18.81
CA GLU A 420 27.66 13.59 -18.73
C GLU A 420 27.47 15.05 -19.20
N ASP A 421 26.43 15.32 -19.97
CA ASP A 421 26.13 16.67 -20.47
C ASP A 421 25.80 17.63 -19.33
N LEU A 422 26.61 18.70 -19.21
CA LEU A 422 26.43 19.78 -18.25
C LEU A 422 25.02 20.39 -18.31
N ARG A 423 24.43 20.51 -19.50
CA ARG A 423 23.08 21.06 -19.69
C ARG A 423 22.03 20.18 -19.03
N CYS A 424 22.13 18.86 -19.19
CA CYS A 424 21.21 17.89 -18.59
C CYS A 424 21.32 17.92 -17.06
N ARG A 425 22.55 17.89 -16.54
CA ARG A 425 22.82 18.00 -15.09
C ARG A 425 22.27 19.30 -14.50
N SER A 426 22.47 20.41 -15.20
CA SER A 426 21.95 21.72 -14.79
C SER A 426 20.43 21.76 -14.80
N LEU A 427 19.79 21.25 -15.85
CA LEU A 427 18.33 21.17 -15.95
C LEU A 427 17.73 20.32 -14.83
N PHE A 428 18.32 19.17 -14.53
CA PHE A 428 17.86 18.31 -13.43
C PHE A 428 17.93 19.05 -12.09
N MET A 429 19.04 19.73 -11.81
CA MET A 429 19.18 20.51 -10.58
C MET A 429 18.19 21.68 -10.52
N GLU A 430 17.92 22.34 -11.66
CA GLU A 430 16.92 23.41 -11.73
C GLU A 430 15.51 22.91 -11.46
N ILE A 431 15.16 21.69 -11.90
CA ILE A 431 13.88 21.03 -11.57
C ILE A 431 13.72 20.90 -10.05
N PHE A 432 14.76 20.45 -9.35
CA PHE A 432 14.76 20.26 -7.89
C PHE A 432 14.76 21.58 -7.10
N ARG A 433 15.20 22.68 -7.71
CA ARG A 433 15.18 24.03 -7.11
C ARG A 433 13.85 24.75 -7.32
N GLN A 434 12.96 24.27 -8.18
CA GLN A 434 11.67 24.92 -8.40
C GLN A 434 10.81 24.91 -7.14
N ARG A 435 10.17 26.05 -6.87
CA ARG A 435 9.27 26.21 -5.72
C ARG A 435 7.94 25.46 -5.88
N TYR A 436 7.52 25.20 -7.11
CA TYR A 436 6.23 24.60 -7.40
C TYR A 436 6.36 23.43 -8.39
N GLY A 437 5.37 22.54 -8.41
CA GLY A 437 5.23 21.49 -9.41
C GLY A 437 6.17 20.27 -9.29
N LEU A 438 7.18 20.27 -8.42
CA LEU A 438 8.16 19.17 -8.32
C LEU A 438 7.52 17.79 -8.12
N THR A 439 6.57 17.67 -7.19
CA THR A 439 5.89 16.38 -6.93
C THR A 439 5.17 15.85 -8.17
N HIS A 440 4.48 16.72 -8.90
CA HIS A 440 3.79 16.33 -10.12
C HIS A 440 4.78 15.93 -11.21
N GLN A 441 5.83 16.73 -11.41
CA GLN A 441 6.81 16.45 -12.46
C GLN A 441 7.65 15.21 -12.18
N LEU A 442 8.05 14.92 -10.94
CA LEU A 442 8.75 13.67 -10.63
C LEU A 442 7.86 12.45 -10.86
N ARG A 443 6.56 12.53 -10.56
CA ARG A 443 5.60 11.48 -10.91
C ARG A 443 5.51 11.29 -12.42
N GLN A 444 5.41 12.37 -13.18
CA GLN A 444 5.40 12.31 -14.65
C GLN A 444 6.73 11.81 -15.23
N MET A 445 7.87 12.18 -14.64
CA MET A 445 9.18 11.66 -15.05
C MET A 445 9.31 10.16 -14.72
N ASN A 446 8.77 9.69 -13.60
CA ASN A 446 8.70 8.25 -13.30
C ASN A 446 7.80 7.54 -14.31
N LEU A 447 6.61 8.09 -14.54
CA LEU A 447 5.61 7.57 -15.47
C LEU A 447 6.15 7.51 -16.91
N TYR A 448 6.86 8.53 -17.38
CA TYR A 448 7.43 8.51 -18.73
C TYR A 448 8.71 7.70 -18.81
N GLY A 449 9.23 7.16 -17.70
CA GLY A 449 10.46 6.36 -17.64
C GLY A 449 11.74 7.19 -17.69
N ILE A 450 11.65 8.50 -17.46
CA ILE A 450 12.77 9.44 -17.50
C ILE A 450 13.62 9.33 -16.23
N LEU A 451 13.02 9.17 -15.04
CA LEU A 451 13.80 8.99 -13.81
C LEU A 451 14.68 7.74 -13.86
N ALA A 452 14.10 6.61 -14.24
CA ALA A 452 14.82 5.34 -14.35
C ALA A 452 15.93 5.38 -15.42
N ALA A 453 15.72 6.14 -16.51
CA ALA A 453 16.73 6.31 -17.55
C ALA A 453 17.85 7.27 -17.10
N TYR A 454 17.51 8.36 -16.41
CA TYR A 454 18.49 9.36 -15.96
C TYR A 454 19.31 8.90 -14.76
N ILE A 455 18.70 8.16 -13.83
CA ILE A 455 19.32 7.65 -12.60
C ILE A 455 19.31 6.12 -12.65
N PRO A 456 20.41 5.47 -13.09
CA PRO A 456 20.46 4.01 -13.21
C PRO A 456 20.14 3.28 -11.91
N ALA A 457 20.56 3.83 -10.76
CA ALA A 457 20.23 3.33 -9.43
C ALA A 457 18.70 3.27 -9.20
N PHE A 458 17.95 4.27 -9.68
CA PHE A 458 16.50 4.34 -9.57
C PHE A 458 15.81 3.23 -10.38
N SER A 459 16.35 2.86 -11.55
CA SER A 459 15.79 1.77 -12.36
C SER A 459 15.70 0.44 -11.60
N ASN A 460 16.58 0.22 -10.61
CA ASN A 460 16.59 -0.99 -9.80
C ASN A 460 15.44 -1.05 -8.79
N ILE A 461 14.91 0.09 -8.36
CA ILE A 461 13.83 0.17 -7.36
C ILE A 461 12.44 0.34 -7.98
N VAL A 462 12.36 0.62 -9.29
CA VAL A 462 11.08 0.68 -10.03
C VAL A 462 10.34 -0.65 -9.93
N GLY A 463 9.11 -0.59 -9.41
CA GLY A 463 8.28 -1.78 -9.18
C GLY A 463 8.83 -2.74 -8.13
N GLN A 464 9.87 -2.35 -7.38
CA GLN A 464 10.45 -3.18 -6.34
C GLN A 464 9.55 -3.13 -5.12
N MET A 465 8.85 -4.23 -4.84
CA MET A 465 8.21 -4.40 -3.54
C MET A 465 9.21 -4.97 -2.53
N GLN A 466 8.93 -4.70 -1.26
CA GLN A 466 9.47 -5.47 -0.16
C GLN A 466 8.35 -6.42 0.29
N HIS A 467 8.62 -7.72 0.32
CA HIS A 467 7.62 -8.70 0.74
C HIS A 467 7.50 -8.75 2.28
N ASP A 468 7.04 -7.64 2.84
CA ASP A 468 6.72 -7.45 4.25
C ASP A 468 5.36 -6.74 4.40
N LEU A 469 4.83 -6.75 5.62
CA LEU A 469 3.53 -6.16 5.94
C LEU A 469 3.60 -4.66 6.24
N PHE A 470 4.79 -4.03 6.15
CA PHE A 470 5.00 -2.65 6.57
C PHE A 470 4.88 -1.66 5.42
N HIS A 471 5.33 -2.05 4.23
CA HIS A 471 5.35 -1.16 3.07
C HIS A 471 4.04 -1.32 2.30
N ALA A 472 3.21 -0.28 2.23
CA ALA A 472 2.01 -0.36 1.39
C ALA A 472 2.32 -0.23 -0.12
N TYR A 473 3.53 0.23 -0.46
CA TYR A 473 3.93 0.67 -1.80
C TYR A 473 5.26 0.08 -2.24
N THR A 474 5.52 0.06 -3.55
CA THR A 474 6.85 -0.20 -4.11
C THR A 474 7.83 0.90 -3.72
N VAL A 475 9.13 0.59 -3.70
CA VAL A 475 10.18 1.51 -3.22
C VAL A 475 10.21 2.83 -4.00
N ASP A 476 9.97 2.80 -5.31
CA ASP A 476 9.88 4.00 -6.15
C ASP A 476 8.67 4.88 -5.79
N GLU A 477 7.48 4.31 -5.60
CA GLU A 477 6.30 5.08 -5.19
C GLU A 477 6.45 5.62 -3.76
N HIS A 478 7.02 4.83 -2.85
CA HIS A 478 7.38 5.29 -1.51
C HIS A 478 8.32 6.51 -1.55
N THR A 479 9.36 6.46 -2.38
CA THR A 479 10.30 7.57 -2.59
C THR A 479 9.58 8.83 -3.09
N LEU A 480 8.68 8.71 -4.06
CA LEU A 480 7.90 9.84 -4.57
C LEU A 480 6.91 10.40 -3.53
N ARG A 481 6.34 9.55 -2.67
CA ARG A 481 5.49 9.96 -1.54
C ARG A 481 6.27 10.68 -0.45
N LEU A 482 7.48 10.24 -0.15
CA LEU A 482 8.39 10.93 0.76
C LEU A 482 8.67 12.35 0.23
N ILE A 483 9.01 12.49 -1.06
CA ILE A 483 9.24 13.81 -1.67
C ILE A 483 7.97 14.67 -1.62
N ARG A 484 6.78 14.09 -1.85
CA ARG A 484 5.50 14.80 -1.66
C ARG A 484 5.37 15.34 -0.24
N ASN A 485 5.68 14.53 0.79
CA ASN A 485 5.61 14.95 2.19
C ASN A 485 6.60 16.07 2.51
N LEU A 486 7.85 15.97 2.03
CA LEU A 486 8.85 17.05 2.16
C LEU A 486 8.35 18.37 1.54
N ARG A 487 7.73 18.31 0.35
CA ARG A 487 7.14 19.49 -0.27
C ARG A 487 5.96 20.06 0.52
N ARG A 488 5.13 19.23 1.15
CA ARG A 488 4.01 19.71 1.99
C ARG A 488 4.48 20.59 3.15
N PHE A 489 5.67 20.36 3.71
CA PHE A 489 6.21 21.22 4.78
C PHE A 489 6.48 22.66 4.30
N THR A 490 6.64 22.89 3.00
CA THR A 490 6.85 24.23 2.42
C THR A 490 5.57 24.98 2.06
N VAL A 491 4.41 24.32 2.20
CA VAL A 491 3.11 24.80 1.73
C VAL A 491 2.30 25.33 2.93
N PRO A 492 1.97 26.65 2.99
CA PRO A 492 1.33 27.26 4.15
C PRO A 492 0.01 26.60 4.58
N GLU A 493 -0.77 26.10 3.63
CA GLU A 493 -2.07 25.44 3.85
C GLU A 493 -1.94 24.17 4.70
N PHE A 494 -0.77 23.50 4.67
CA PHE A 494 -0.50 22.29 5.44
C PHE A 494 0.29 22.57 6.74
N ARG A 495 0.56 23.83 7.08
CA ARG A 495 1.37 24.20 8.26
C ARG A 495 0.79 23.65 9.56
N ASN A 496 -0.53 23.61 9.71
CA ASN A 496 -1.21 23.11 10.91
C ASN A 496 -0.99 21.61 11.12
N GLU A 497 -0.78 20.84 10.05
CA GLU A 497 -0.51 19.41 10.16
C GLU A 497 0.89 19.12 10.73
N PHE A 498 1.89 19.95 10.39
CA PHE A 498 3.30 19.76 10.78
C PHE A 498 3.97 21.10 11.12
N ALA A 499 3.53 21.71 12.22
CA ALA A 499 3.98 23.05 12.61
C ALA A 499 5.51 23.14 12.74
N LEU A 500 6.14 22.18 13.44
CA LEU A 500 7.59 22.17 13.65
C LEU A 500 8.36 21.91 12.34
N CYS A 501 7.91 20.99 11.48
CA CYS A 501 8.56 20.77 10.18
C CYS A 501 8.49 22.03 9.30
N SER A 502 7.33 22.70 9.31
CA SER A 502 7.14 23.95 8.56
C SER A 502 8.02 25.08 9.08
N GLU A 503 8.24 25.17 10.39
CA GLU A 503 9.21 26.10 10.99
C GLU A 503 10.64 25.75 10.55
N ILE A 504 11.05 24.49 10.70
CA ILE A 504 12.44 24.07 10.43
C ILE A 504 12.80 24.23 8.96
N ILE A 505 11.91 23.87 8.03
CA ILE A 505 12.20 23.89 6.59
C ILE A 505 12.39 25.31 6.02
N GLU A 506 11.86 26.33 6.71
CA GLU A 506 12.11 27.74 6.39
C GLU A 506 13.53 28.18 6.77
N HIS A 507 14.19 27.47 7.68
CA HIS A 507 15.52 27.80 8.21
C HIS A 507 16.65 26.96 7.60
N ILE A 508 16.35 25.94 6.79
CA ILE A 508 17.40 25.18 6.09
C ILE A 508 17.91 25.96 4.87
N PRO A 509 19.24 26.04 4.62
CA PRO A 509 19.80 26.88 3.56
C PRO A 509 19.46 26.41 2.14
N LYS A 510 19.45 25.10 1.89
CA LYS A 510 19.27 24.50 0.56
C LYS A 510 18.29 23.35 0.61
N GLN A 511 17.04 23.61 0.26
CA GLN A 511 15.97 22.60 0.29
C GLN A 511 16.19 21.47 -0.73
N GLU A 512 16.87 21.75 -1.84
CA GLU A 512 17.17 20.76 -2.87
C GLU A 512 18.03 19.60 -2.33
N LEU A 513 18.90 19.84 -1.35
CA LEU A 513 19.73 18.80 -0.73
C LEU A 513 18.88 17.80 0.06
N LEU A 514 17.85 18.28 0.75
CA LEU A 514 16.88 17.44 1.47
C LEU A 514 16.06 16.60 0.49
N LEU A 515 15.67 17.20 -0.64
CA LEU A 515 14.92 16.51 -1.69
C LEU A 515 15.77 15.44 -2.40
N LEU A 516 17.06 15.70 -2.63
CA LEU A 516 18.00 14.72 -3.15
C LEU A 516 18.25 13.58 -2.16
N ALA A 517 18.43 13.88 -0.87
CA ALA A 517 18.53 12.85 0.16
C ALA A 517 17.25 11.99 0.18
N GLY A 518 16.07 12.60 0.09
CA GLY A 518 14.80 11.89 -0.03
C GLY A 518 14.70 11.01 -1.28
N LEU A 519 15.24 11.45 -2.42
CA LEU A 519 15.27 10.64 -3.65
C LEU A 519 16.19 9.42 -3.52
N PHE A 520 17.27 9.51 -2.73
CA PHE A 520 18.30 8.49 -2.63
C PHE A 520 18.22 7.60 -1.37
N HIS A 521 17.41 7.95 -0.36
CA HIS A 521 17.41 7.29 0.95
C HIS A 521 17.31 5.75 0.88
N ASP A 522 16.48 5.25 -0.04
CA ASP A 522 16.19 3.83 -0.24
C ASP A 522 16.64 3.27 -1.61
N ILE A 523 17.42 4.03 -2.36
CA ILE A 523 17.77 3.74 -3.77
C ILE A 523 18.53 2.41 -3.96
N ALA A 524 19.13 1.89 -2.89
CA ALA A 524 19.90 0.66 -2.89
C ALA A 524 19.13 -0.55 -2.33
N LYS A 525 17.83 -0.41 -2.00
CA LYS A 525 17.00 -1.54 -1.58
C LYS A 525 16.99 -2.66 -2.64
N GLY A 526 17.10 -3.91 -2.17
CA GLY A 526 17.14 -5.10 -3.04
C GLY A 526 18.49 -5.38 -3.72
N ARG A 527 19.59 -4.72 -3.31
CA ARG A 527 20.97 -5.05 -3.73
C ARG A 527 21.67 -6.05 -2.81
N GLY A 528 21.20 -6.21 -1.57
CA GLY A 528 21.86 -6.98 -0.51
C GLY A 528 22.90 -6.13 0.23
N GLY A 529 23.15 -6.44 1.51
CA GLY A 529 23.95 -5.59 2.41
C GLY A 529 23.15 -4.43 3.01
N GLY A 530 23.85 -3.49 3.64
CA GLY A 530 23.27 -2.28 4.23
C GLY A 530 22.84 -1.28 3.14
N HIS A 531 21.53 -1.09 2.98
CA HIS A 531 20.99 -0.25 1.90
C HIS A 531 21.28 1.24 2.12
N ALA A 532 21.34 1.69 3.37
CA ALA A 532 21.64 3.07 3.69
C ALA A 532 23.09 3.43 3.28
N GLU A 533 24.05 2.54 3.57
CA GLU A 533 25.46 2.71 3.23
C GLU A 533 25.67 2.68 1.71
N LEU A 534 25.05 1.72 1.01
CA LEU A 534 25.13 1.65 -0.45
C LEU A 534 24.44 2.85 -1.12
N GLY A 535 23.29 3.29 -0.60
CA GLY A 535 22.58 4.48 -1.07
C GLY A 535 23.40 5.76 -0.87
N ALA A 536 24.15 5.85 0.23
CA ALA A 536 24.99 6.99 0.53
C ALA A 536 26.14 7.14 -0.48
N ILE A 537 26.69 6.03 -0.96
CA ILE A 537 27.69 6.00 -2.03
C ILE A 537 27.08 6.51 -3.34
N ASP A 538 25.94 5.96 -3.74
CA ASP A 538 25.22 6.38 -4.96
C ASP A 538 24.88 7.88 -4.91
N ALA A 539 24.43 8.38 -3.75
CA ALA A 539 24.08 9.78 -3.56
C ALA A 539 25.30 10.71 -3.64
N LEU A 540 26.44 10.31 -3.05
CA LEU A 540 27.67 11.07 -3.10
C LEU A 540 28.17 11.21 -4.53
N GLU A 541 28.24 10.10 -5.27
CA GLU A 541 28.67 10.08 -6.67
C GLU A 541 27.74 10.97 -7.52
N PHE A 542 26.43 10.83 -7.35
CA PHE A 542 25.45 11.65 -8.06
C PHE A 542 25.67 13.14 -7.79
N CYS A 543 25.83 13.54 -6.53
CA CYS A 543 26.02 14.94 -6.16
C CYS A 543 27.30 15.54 -6.77
N GLN A 544 28.41 14.78 -6.74
CA GLN A 544 29.68 15.19 -7.33
C GLN A 544 29.58 15.34 -8.85
N GLN A 545 28.93 14.39 -9.53
CA GLN A 545 28.66 14.49 -10.96
C GLN A 545 27.84 15.75 -11.30
N HIS A 546 26.90 16.13 -10.45
CA HIS A 546 26.06 17.33 -10.60
C HIS A 546 26.71 18.63 -10.08
N GLN A 547 28.01 18.62 -9.81
CA GLN A 547 28.79 19.81 -9.43
C GLN A 547 28.29 20.49 -8.14
N LEU A 548 27.67 19.71 -7.25
CA LEU A 548 27.48 20.16 -5.88
C LEU A 548 28.83 20.25 -5.17
N SER A 549 28.94 21.16 -4.19
CA SER A 549 30.16 21.29 -3.41
C SER A 549 30.44 20.00 -2.64
N ASP A 550 31.71 19.74 -2.28
CA ASP A 550 32.07 18.58 -1.46
C ASP A 550 31.31 18.56 -0.12
N TYR A 551 31.10 19.75 0.47
CA TYR A 551 30.30 19.92 1.68
C TYR A 551 28.84 19.49 1.48
N ASP A 552 28.17 20.01 0.44
CA ASP A 552 26.77 19.66 0.16
C ASP A 552 26.63 18.16 -0.18
N SER A 553 27.57 17.62 -0.97
CA SER A 553 27.57 16.21 -1.39
C SER A 553 27.72 15.27 -0.20
N LYS A 554 28.64 15.58 0.73
CA LYS A 554 28.80 14.84 1.99
C LYS A 554 27.58 14.95 2.90
N LEU A 555 26.90 16.09 2.91
CA LEU A 555 25.66 16.24 3.67
C LEU A 555 24.55 15.33 3.12
N VAL A 556 24.33 15.30 1.81
CA VAL A 556 23.34 14.42 1.18
C VAL A 556 23.68 12.95 1.45
N SER A 557 24.94 12.56 1.24
CA SER A 557 25.43 11.21 1.50
C SER A 557 25.21 10.81 2.97
N TRP A 558 25.58 11.67 3.92
CA TRP A 558 25.37 11.43 5.35
C TRP A 558 23.89 11.31 5.73
N LEU A 559 23.01 12.12 5.12
CA LEU A 559 21.56 12.03 5.34
C LEU A 559 21.00 10.69 4.87
N VAL A 560 21.46 10.20 3.72
CA VAL A 560 21.06 8.88 3.19
C VAL A 560 21.59 7.77 4.09
N GLU A 561 22.85 7.84 4.52
CA GLU A 561 23.43 6.85 5.45
C GLU A 561 22.71 6.83 6.81
N SER A 562 22.34 8.02 7.31
CA SER A 562 21.81 8.21 8.66
C SER A 562 20.28 8.25 8.73
N HIS A 563 19.54 8.02 7.64
CA HIS A 563 18.09 8.28 7.58
C HIS A 563 17.28 7.49 8.62
N LEU A 564 17.75 6.30 9.01
CA LEU A 564 17.13 5.46 10.04
C LEU A 564 17.52 5.87 11.49
N LEU A 565 18.58 6.66 11.66
CA LEU A 565 19.20 6.91 12.97
C LEU A 565 18.23 7.56 13.97
N MET A 566 17.50 8.58 13.52
CA MET A 566 16.57 9.31 14.40
C MET A 566 15.36 8.46 14.78
N SER A 567 14.76 7.74 13.82
CA SER A 567 13.64 6.84 14.09
C SER A 567 14.06 5.73 15.05
N ALA A 568 15.19 5.09 14.78
CA ALA A 568 15.72 4.02 15.63
C ALA A 568 16.03 4.53 17.05
N THR A 569 16.62 5.72 17.19
CA THR A 569 16.91 6.29 18.52
C THR A 569 15.63 6.61 19.29
N ALA A 570 14.66 7.27 18.64
CA ALA A 570 13.41 7.66 19.28
C ALA A 570 12.58 6.45 19.75
N GLN A 571 12.57 5.38 18.93
CA GLN A 571 11.73 4.20 19.16
C GLN A 571 12.41 3.13 20.02
N ARG A 572 13.76 3.01 19.97
CA ARG A 572 14.48 1.89 20.59
C ARG A 572 15.27 2.26 21.84
N LYS A 573 15.57 3.54 22.08
CA LYS A 573 16.33 4.01 23.24
C LYS A 573 15.49 4.88 24.16
N ASP A 574 15.85 4.97 25.44
CA ASP A 574 15.21 5.91 26.36
C ASP A 574 15.64 7.36 26.07
N ILE A 575 14.79 8.13 25.38
CA ILE A 575 15.07 9.53 25.02
C ILE A 575 14.86 10.52 26.17
N SER A 576 14.46 10.04 27.36
CA SER A 576 14.47 10.85 28.58
C SER A 576 15.86 10.90 29.22
N ASP A 577 16.69 9.88 28.97
CA ASP A 577 18.05 9.79 29.47
C ASP A 577 18.97 10.85 28.80
N PRO A 578 19.58 11.75 29.59
CA PRO A 578 20.51 12.75 29.07
C PRO A 578 21.70 12.16 28.31
N ASP A 579 22.19 10.98 28.69
CA ASP A 579 23.34 10.33 28.05
C ASP A 579 22.98 9.80 26.66
N VAL A 580 21.78 9.23 26.50
CA VAL A 580 21.24 8.82 25.19
C VAL A 580 21.11 10.03 24.26
N VAL A 581 20.54 11.14 24.76
CA VAL A 581 20.43 12.38 23.99
C VAL A 581 21.80 12.94 23.63
N HIS A 582 22.77 12.85 24.55
CA HIS A 582 24.13 13.32 24.32
C HIS A 582 24.85 12.50 23.24
N GLN A 583 24.78 11.17 23.29
CA GLN A 583 25.35 10.28 22.27
C GLN A 583 24.73 10.52 20.90
N PHE A 584 23.41 10.67 20.84
CA PHE A 584 22.73 11.04 19.60
C PHE A 584 23.24 12.41 19.10
N ALA A 585 23.33 13.42 19.98
CA ALA A 585 23.87 14.74 19.62
C ALA A 585 25.31 14.67 19.09
N GLN A 586 26.17 13.80 19.64
CA GLN A 586 27.52 13.57 19.15
C GLN A 586 27.53 13.00 17.72
N GLN A 587 26.66 12.05 17.42
CA GLN A 587 26.54 11.48 16.06
C GLN A 587 25.98 12.49 15.05
N ILE A 588 25.04 13.33 15.47
CA ILE A 588 24.48 14.40 14.65
C ILE A 588 25.50 15.53 14.41
N GLY A 589 26.28 15.89 15.42
CA GLY A 589 27.36 16.88 15.36
C GLY A 589 26.88 18.32 15.43
N ASP A 590 25.92 18.74 14.60
CA ASP A 590 25.49 20.14 14.53
C ASP A 590 23.98 20.33 14.25
N LEU A 591 23.50 21.56 14.46
CA LEU A 591 22.08 21.92 14.31
C LEU A 591 21.60 21.82 12.86
N HIS A 592 22.50 22.01 11.88
CA HIS A 592 22.16 21.93 10.47
C HIS A 592 21.80 20.49 10.10
N ARG A 593 22.66 19.52 10.45
CA ARG A 593 22.39 18.09 10.29
C ARG A 593 21.14 17.64 11.02
N LEU A 594 20.92 18.12 12.25
CA LEU A 594 19.70 17.81 13.02
C LEU A 594 18.43 18.24 12.28
N ASN A 595 18.41 19.44 11.71
CA ASN A 595 17.26 19.98 10.99
C ASN A 595 16.93 19.15 9.74
N TYR A 596 17.93 18.81 8.93
CA TYR A 596 17.73 18.00 7.73
C TYR A 596 17.26 16.59 8.07
N LEU A 597 17.91 15.93 9.05
CA LEU A 597 17.56 14.57 9.44
C LEU A 597 16.13 14.49 10.00
N TYR A 598 15.75 15.44 10.86
CA TYR A 598 14.39 15.49 11.41
C TYR A 598 13.32 15.58 10.30
N LEU A 599 13.51 16.48 9.34
CA LEU A 599 12.56 16.64 8.23
C LEU A 599 12.49 15.37 7.37
N LEU A 600 13.63 14.74 7.08
CA LEU A 600 13.70 13.49 6.31
C LEU A 600 12.97 12.36 7.04
N THR A 601 13.27 12.15 8.32
CA THR A 601 12.66 11.09 9.14
C THR A 601 11.14 11.25 9.26
N VAL A 602 10.63 12.47 9.48
CA VAL A 602 9.17 12.69 9.54
C VAL A 602 8.51 12.41 8.18
N ALA A 603 9.11 12.85 7.08
CA ALA A 603 8.57 12.62 5.74
C ALA A 603 8.57 11.13 5.34
N ASP A 604 9.62 10.40 5.73
CA ASP A 604 9.80 8.97 5.49
C ASP A 604 8.76 8.13 6.23
N ILE A 605 8.64 8.31 7.55
CA ILE A 605 7.64 7.59 8.36
C ILE A 605 6.23 7.83 7.80
N ARG A 606 5.90 9.06 7.39
CA ARG A 606 4.61 9.40 6.77
C ARG A 606 4.44 8.80 5.36
N ALA A 607 5.51 8.44 4.67
CA ALA A 607 5.44 7.85 3.33
C ALA A 607 5.22 6.33 3.33
N THR A 608 5.32 5.66 4.48
CA THR A 608 5.14 4.21 4.61
C THR A 608 3.67 3.77 4.49
N SER A 609 2.77 4.36 5.28
CA SER A 609 1.32 4.21 5.19
C SER A 609 0.58 5.33 5.94
N ASP A 610 -0.72 5.48 5.69
CA ASP A 610 -1.56 6.46 6.40
C ASP A 610 -1.79 6.09 7.88
N SER A 611 -1.61 4.82 8.26
CA SER A 611 -1.84 4.31 9.63
C SER A 611 -0.59 4.35 10.54
N VAL A 612 0.60 4.49 9.96
CA VAL A 612 1.86 4.43 10.72
C VAL A 612 2.14 5.73 11.47
N TRP A 613 1.74 6.89 10.95
CA TRP A 613 1.97 8.19 11.58
C TRP A 613 0.85 8.54 12.58
N ASN A 614 1.21 8.80 13.84
CA ASN A 614 0.26 9.19 14.89
C ASN A 614 0.86 10.28 15.81
N ALA A 615 0.02 10.87 16.67
CA ALA A 615 0.41 11.96 17.57
C ALA A 615 1.54 11.57 18.55
N TRP A 616 1.60 10.29 18.95
CA TRP A 616 2.66 9.79 19.81
C TRP A 616 4.03 9.75 19.12
N LYS A 617 4.12 9.20 17.91
CA LYS A 617 5.38 9.19 17.13
C LYS A 617 5.86 10.61 16.83
N ASP A 618 4.94 11.51 16.51
CA ASP A 618 5.23 12.93 16.35
C ASP A 618 5.87 13.51 17.61
N SER A 619 5.29 13.22 18.79
CA SER A 619 5.85 13.68 20.06
C SER A 619 7.24 13.11 20.36
N LEU A 620 7.47 11.82 20.13
CA LEU A 620 8.79 11.20 20.39
C LEU A 620 9.89 11.88 19.56
N LEU A 621 9.62 12.13 18.28
CA LEU A 621 10.57 12.80 17.39
C LEU A 621 10.78 14.26 17.80
N LYS A 622 9.73 14.98 18.18
CA LYS A 622 9.82 16.35 18.70
C LYS A 622 10.63 16.43 19.99
N GLN A 623 10.41 15.51 20.92
CA GLN A 623 11.15 15.44 22.18
C GLN A 623 12.64 15.25 21.92
N LEU A 624 13.01 14.24 21.12
CA LEU A 624 14.40 13.99 20.75
C LEU A 624 15.02 15.19 20.03
N TYR A 625 14.31 15.80 19.08
CA TYR A 625 14.77 16.99 18.37
C TYR A 625 15.07 18.15 19.35
N HIS A 626 14.12 18.50 20.22
CA HIS A 626 14.28 19.63 21.15
C HIS A 626 15.36 19.37 22.20
N ALA A 627 15.45 18.14 22.72
CA ALA A 627 16.50 17.75 23.65
C ALA A 627 17.89 17.87 23.01
N THR A 628 18.05 17.31 21.80
CA THR A 628 19.29 17.37 21.02
C THR A 628 19.68 18.81 20.67
N ARG A 629 18.72 19.63 20.23
CA ARG A 629 18.94 21.06 19.94
C ARG A 629 19.45 21.83 21.16
N ARG A 630 18.97 21.51 22.36
CA ARG A 630 19.48 22.11 23.61
C ARG A 630 20.91 21.66 23.91
N THR A 631 21.21 20.37 23.77
CA THR A 631 22.55 19.82 23.97
C THR A 631 23.57 20.42 23.02
N LEU A 632 23.25 20.50 21.72
CA LEU A 632 24.12 21.12 20.71
C LEU A 632 24.38 22.61 20.98
N ARG A 633 23.40 23.35 21.51
CA ARG A 633 23.57 24.76 21.91
C ARG A 633 24.44 24.94 23.14
N ARG A 634 24.43 24.00 24.09
CA ARG A 634 25.30 24.00 25.27
C ARG A 634 26.76 23.66 24.90
N GLY A 635 26.94 22.91 23.82
CA GLY A 635 28.24 22.41 23.36
C GLY A 635 28.45 20.95 23.77
N LEU A 636 29.02 20.14 22.88
CA LEU A 636 29.23 18.70 23.09
C LEU A 636 30.31 18.39 24.14
N ASP A 637 31.19 19.34 24.45
CA ASP A 637 32.23 19.17 25.48
C ASP A 637 31.72 19.40 26.92
N ASN A 638 30.48 19.87 27.06
CA ASN A 638 29.88 20.18 28.36
C ASN A 638 28.59 19.37 28.55
N PRO A 639 28.67 18.04 28.75
CA PRO A 639 27.49 17.24 29.05
C PRO A 639 26.80 17.79 30.30
N LEU A 640 25.46 17.80 30.29
CA LEU A 640 24.68 18.10 31.48
C LEU A 640 25.03 17.06 32.54
N GLN A 641 25.65 17.49 33.63
CA GLN A 641 25.84 16.60 34.78
C GLN A 641 24.47 16.28 35.36
N HIS A 642 24.23 15.01 35.70
CA HIS A 642 22.97 14.53 36.28
C HIS A 642 22.48 15.44 37.43
N ALA A 643 23.38 15.85 38.33
CA ALA A 643 23.06 16.75 39.45
C ALA A 643 22.52 18.12 39.01
N GLU A 644 23.06 18.73 37.94
CA GLU A 644 22.56 20.00 37.41
C GLU A 644 21.17 19.85 36.80
N HIS A 645 20.93 18.74 36.08
CA HIS A 645 19.63 18.44 35.48
C HIS A 645 18.56 18.26 36.56
N ILE A 646 18.84 17.42 37.56
CA ILE A 646 17.96 17.16 38.70
C ILE A 646 17.60 18.47 39.38
N HIS A 647 18.59 19.31 39.72
CA HIS A 647 18.33 20.59 40.38
C HIS A 647 17.42 21.52 39.57
N LYS A 648 17.66 21.60 38.26
CA LYS A 648 16.83 22.41 37.36
C LYS A 648 15.39 21.91 37.28
N VAL A 649 15.20 20.60 37.13
CA VAL A 649 13.87 19.98 37.07
C VAL A 649 13.12 20.17 38.40
N GLN A 650 13.80 19.97 39.53
CA GLN A 650 13.26 20.24 40.86
C GLN A 650 12.81 21.70 41.03
N GLN A 651 13.62 22.66 40.57
CA GLN A 651 13.27 24.07 40.64
C GLN A 651 12.04 24.39 39.79
N GLN A 652 11.99 23.89 38.55
CA GLN A 652 10.84 24.09 37.66
C GLN A 652 9.57 23.44 38.20
N ALA A 653 9.66 22.24 38.78
CA ALA A 653 8.52 21.57 39.41
C ALA A 653 8.04 22.34 40.65
N CYS A 654 8.96 22.88 41.46
CA CYS A 654 8.61 23.75 42.59
C CYS A 654 7.85 24.99 42.12
N ASP A 655 8.30 25.63 41.03
CA ASP A 655 7.66 26.82 40.47
C ASP A 655 6.21 26.55 40.01
N LEU A 656 5.95 25.34 39.48
CA LEU A 656 4.60 24.90 39.10
C LEU A 656 3.70 24.61 40.32
N LEU A 657 4.28 24.12 41.41
CA LEU A 657 3.57 23.75 42.65
C LEU A 657 3.23 24.94 43.57
N VAL A 658 3.73 26.16 43.27
CA VAL A 658 3.57 27.35 44.14
C VAL A 658 2.11 27.62 44.52
N ASN A 659 1.16 27.32 43.62
CA ASN A 659 -0.26 27.61 43.82
C ASN A 659 -1.07 26.45 44.43
N ASP A 660 -0.45 25.30 44.72
CA ASP A 660 -1.17 24.08 45.12
C ASP A 660 -1.41 23.95 46.64
N ASN A 661 -1.04 24.98 47.44
CA ASN A 661 -1.13 25.02 48.91
C ASN A 661 -0.43 23.85 49.62
N LEU A 662 0.70 23.40 49.08
CA LEU A 662 1.51 22.31 49.65
C LEU A 662 2.67 22.87 50.47
N GLU A 663 2.96 22.25 51.61
CA GLU A 663 4.09 22.66 52.45
C GLU A 663 5.43 22.21 51.83
N LYS A 664 6.38 23.14 51.67
CA LYS A 664 7.72 22.84 51.12
C LYS A 664 8.45 21.67 51.81
N PRO A 665 8.39 21.52 53.16
CA PRO A 665 8.97 20.36 53.83
C PRO A 665 8.37 19.02 53.37
N ALA A 666 7.06 18.96 53.12
CA ALA A 666 6.38 17.75 52.68
C ALA A 666 6.77 17.36 51.24
N ILE A 667 6.90 18.35 50.35
CA ILE A 667 7.41 18.16 48.98
C ILE A 667 8.81 17.56 49.03
N LYS A 668 9.71 18.17 49.81
CA LYS A 668 11.09 17.71 49.93
C LYS A 668 11.17 16.28 50.50
N GLN A 669 10.38 15.99 51.54
CA GLN A 669 10.35 14.66 52.13
C GLN A 669 9.87 13.58 51.15
N LEU A 670 8.87 13.89 50.31
CA LEU A 670 8.44 12.98 49.26
C LEU A 670 9.55 12.78 48.22
N TRP A 671 10.16 13.86 47.75
CA TRP A 671 11.22 13.83 46.75
C TRP A 671 12.46 13.06 47.23
N ASP A 672 12.86 13.24 48.50
CA ASP A 672 13.94 12.49 49.12
C ASP A 672 13.63 10.97 49.18
N LYS A 673 12.35 10.60 49.38
CA LYS A 673 11.90 9.18 49.34
C LYS A 673 11.91 8.60 47.92
N LEU A 674 11.57 9.41 46.91
CA LEU A 674 11.55 8.97 45.52
C LEU A 674 12.98 8.88 44.94
N GLY A 675 13.90 9.73 45.36
CA GLY A 675 15.30 9.70 44.96
C GLY A 675 15.60 10.38 43.61
N ASP A 676 16.89 10.45 43.25
CA ASP A 676 17.39 11.24 42.12
C ASP A 676 16.95 10.73 40.73
N GLU A 677 16.84 9.42 40.55
CA GLU A 677 16.38 8.79 39.30
C GLU A 677 14.98 9.28 38.86
N TYR A 678 14.13 9.63 39.82
CA TYR A 678 12.80 10.17 39.53
C TYR A 678 12.87 11.48 38.71
N PHE A 679 13.84 12.34 38.99
CA PHE A 679 14.04 13.62 38.29
C PHE A 679 14.76 13.49 36.95
N LEU A 680 15.33 12.31 36.67
CA LEU A 680 15.93 11.99 35.38
C LEU A 680 14.88 11.46 34.40
N ARG A 681 13.87 10.75 34.90
CA ARG A 681 12.85 10.06 34.07
C ARG A 681 11.57 10.87 33.80
N TYR A 682 11.27 11.84 34.65
CA TYR A 682 10.06 12.65 34.57
C TYR A 682 10.38 14.13 34.35
N ASP A 683 9.54 14.81 33.58
CA ASP A 683 9.65 16.25 33.40
C ASP A 683 9.03 17.04 34.57
N ALA A 684 9.30 18.34 34.63
CA ALA A 684 8.83 19.19 35.73
C ALA A 684 7.29 19.24 35.85
N ASP A 685 6.57 19.10 34.74
CA ASP A 685 5.11 19.13 34.72
C ASP A 685 4.52 17.82 35.27
N GLU A 686 5.04 16.68 34.82
CA GLU A 686 4.75 15.34 35.36
C GLU A 686 5.04 15.29 36.87
N ILE A 687 6.21 15.77 37.29
CA ILE A 687 6.61 15.78 38.70
C ILE A 687 5.67 16.64 39.55
N SER A 688 5.30 17.83 39.05
CA SER A 688 4.35 18.69 39.76
C SER A 688 2.98 18.00 39.92
N TRP A 689 2.51 17.31 38.87
CA TRP A 689 1.25 16.57 38.89
C TRP A 689 1.29 15.41 39.88
N HIS A 690 2.31 14.55 39.80
CA HIS A 690 2.48 13.41 40.70
C HIS A 690 2.60 13.87 42.15
N THR A 691 3.44 14.88 42.41
CA THR A 691 3.68 15.41 43.77
C THR A 691 2.40 15.89 44.43
N ARG A 692 1.59 16.65 43.69
CA ARG A 692 0.33 17.21 44.21
C ARG A 692 -0.63 16.13 44.65
N ASP A 693 -0.85 15.14 43.80
CA ASP A 693 -1.87 14.12 44.03
C ASP A 693 -1.39 13.05 45.04
N ILE A 694 -0.09 12.71 45.07
CA ILE A 694 0.49 11.82 46.08
C ILE A 694 0.38 12.44 47.48
N LEU A 695 0.70 13.73 47.64
CA LEU A 695 0.63 14.40 48.95
C LEU A 695 -0.81 14.59 49.46
N ARG A 696 -1.81 14.51 48.58
CA ARG A 696 -3.23 14.59 48.94
C ARG A 696 -3.84 13.22 49.24
N ALA A 697 -3.28 12.15 48.71
CA ALA A 697 -3.76 10.79 48.92
C ALA A 697 -3.40 10.28 50.32
N LYS A 698 -4.31 9.52 50.92
CA LYS A 698 -4.02 8.77 52.16
C LYS A 698 -3.54 7.35 51.85
N GLU A 699 -2.84 6.74 52.79
CA GLU A 699 -2.26 5.40 52.61
C GLU A 699 -3.34 4.31 52.45
N ASP A 700 -4.50 4.47 53.10
CA ASP A 700 -5.68 3.59 52.94
C ASP A 700 -6.41 3.76 51.60
N GLU A 701 -6.09 4.82 50.84
CA GLU A 701 -6.66 5.09 49.52
C GLU A 701 -5.84 4.47 48.37
N LEU A 702 -4.69 3.86 48.66
CA LEU A 702 -3.85 3.19 47.66
C LEU A 702 -4.53 1.94 47.05
N PRO A 703 -4.26 1.59 45.78
CA PRO A 703 -3.38 2.27 44.82
C PRO A 703 -3.99 3.59 44.30
N LEU A 704 -3.13 4.61 44.16
CA LEU A 704 -3.51 5.89 43.57
C LEU A 704 -3.40 5.81 42.05
N ILE A 705 -4.51 6.03 41.33
CA ILE A 705 -4.56 5.97 39.86
C ILE A 705 -4.97 7.31 39.28
N LEU A 706 -3.98 7.99 38.71
CA LEU A 706 -4.16 9.26 38.02
C LEU A 706 -4.26 9.03 36.52
N CYS A 707 -4.99 9.91 35.84
CA CYS A 707 -5.12 9.86 34.39
C CYS A 707 -5.13 11.28 33.84
N ARG A 708 -4.36 11.49 32.78
CA ARG A 708 -4.29 12.72 32.01
C ARG A 708 -4.69 12.40 30.56
N ARG A 709 -5.80 12.98 30.11
CA ARG A 709 -6.45 12.65 28.82
C ARG A 709 -5.58 12.90 27.61
N THR A 710 -4.87 14.02 27.64
CA THR A 710 -3.91 14.41 26.61
C THR A 710 -2.65 14.87 27.34
N SER A 711 -1.65 14.00 27.37
CA SER A 711 -0.30 14.40 27.79
C SER A 711 0.31 15.32 26.73
N GLN A 712 1.43 15.99 27.07
CA GLN A 712 2.27 16.63 26.04
C GLN A 712 2.77 15.62 24.99
N ARG A 713 2.62 14.31 25.25
CA ARG A 713 3.09 13.21 24.42
C ARG A 713 2.07 12.66 23.42
N GLY A 714 0.91 13.31 23.26
CA GLY A 714 -0.09 12.92 22.25
C GLY A 714 -0.77 11.59 22.53
N SER A 715 -0.83 11.18 23.79
CA SER A 715 -1.45 9.95 24.29
C SER A 715 -2.20 10.20 25.61
N THR A 716 -2.99 9.23 26.05
CA THR A 716 -3.55 9.24 27.41
C THR A 716 -2.52 8.65 28.36
N GLU A 717 -2.21 9.39 29.42
CA GLU A 717 -1.21 9.00 30.42
C GLU A 717 -1.91 8.49 31.68
N ILE A 718 -1.57 7.28 32.11
CA ILE A 718 -2.04 6.67 33.35
C ILE A 718 -0.86 6.51 34.29
N PHE A 719 -0.96 7.14 35.45
CA PHE A 719 0.04 7.08 36.50
C PHE A 719 -0.52 6.28 37.68
N ILE A 720 0.25 5.30 38.15
CA ILE A 720 -0.11 4.39 39.23
C ILE A 720 0.94 4.49 40.32
N TYR A 721 0.51 4.83 41.54
CA TYR A 721 1.36 4.84 42.73
C TYR A 721 0.82 3.84 43.75
N THR A 722 1.64 2.84 44.10
CA THR A 722 1.25 1.74 44.98
C THR A 722 2.47 1.07 45.63
N HIS A 723 2.26 0.20 46.61
CA HIS A 723 3.32 -0.64 47.16
C HIS A 723 3.87 -1.61 46.11
N ASN A 724 5.18 -1.87 46.17
CA ASN A 724 5.83 -2.80 45.26
C ASN A 724 5.28 -4.22 45.48
N ARG A 725 4.93 -4.91 44.38
CA ARG A 725 4.33 -6.24 44.39
C ARG A 725 4.83 -7.05 43.21
N ARG A 726 4.96 -8.37 43.40
CA ARG A 726 5.26 -9.30 42.30
C ARG A 726 4.15 -9.25 41.25
N ASN A 727 4.51 -9.34 39.97
CA ASN A 727 3.61 -9.38 38.82
C ASN A 727 2.79 -8.09 38.54
N LEU A 728 3.03 -6.96 39.22
CA LEU A 728 2.21 -5.75 39.05
C LEU A 728 2.11 -5.30 37.58
N PHE A 729 3.23 -5.27 36.86
CA PHE A 729 3.27 -4.91 35.44
C PHE A 729 2.44 -5.88 34.57
N ALA A 730 2.53 -7.18 34.83
CA ALA A 730 1.76 -8.20 34.12
C ALA A 730 0.25 -8.04 34.39
N THR A 731 -0.14 -7.74 35.63
CA THR A 731 -1.53 -7.46 36.00
C THR A 731 -2.07 -6.23 35.28
N ILE A 732 -1.32 -5.13 35.27
CA ILE A 732 -1.77 -3.88 34.64
C ILE A 732 -1.92 -4.06 33.13
N THR A 733 -0.91 -4.62 32.46
CA THR A 733 -0.94 -4.86 31.00
C THR A 733 -2.12 -5.75 30.60
N LEU A 734 -2.46 -6.76 31.41
CA LEU A 734 -3.61 -7.63 31.18
C LEU A 734 -4.96 -6.91 31.38
N ILE A 735 -5.07 -6.00 32.34
CA ILE A 735 -6.28 -5.18 32.53
C ILE A 735 -6.48 -4.24 31.33
N MET A 736 -5.39 -3.62 30.85
CA MET A 736 -5.40 -2.75 29.67
C MET A 736 -5.84 -3.53 28.42
N GLU A 737 -5.29 -4.73 28.22
CA GLU A 737 -5.69 -5.65 27.14
C GLU A 737 -7.20 -5.93 27.18
N GLN A 738 -7.75 -6.30 28.34
CA GLN A 738 -9.17 -6.60 28.49
C GLN A 738 -10.08 -5.38 28.27
N GLN A 739 -9.56 -4.16 28.37
CA GLN A 739 -10.30 -2.94 28.04
C GLN A 739 -10.09 -2.52 26.58
N GLY A 740 -9.31 -3.27 25.79
CA GLY A 740 -9.04 -2.95 24.38
C GLY A 740 -8.12 -1.74 24.22
N MET A 741 -7.25 -1.47 25.20
CA MET A 741 -6.30 -0.35 25.17
C MET A 741 -4.96 -0.81 24.60
N ASN A 742 -4.34 0.03 23.77
CA ASN A 742 -2.99 -0.19 23.26
C ASN A 742 -1.99 0.55 24.14
N ILE A 743 -0.98 -0.13 24.69
CA ILE A 743 0.11 0.48 25.45
C ILE A 743 1.25 0.78 24.48
N VAL A 744 1.67 2.03 24.37
CA VAL A 744 2.77 2.45 23.48
C VAL A 744 4.09 2.68 24.22
N ASP A 745 4.03 2.99 25.51
CA ASP A 745 5.20 3.24 26.35
C ASP A 745 4.84 2.97 27.82
N ALA A 746 5.76 2.38 28.57
CA ALA A 746 5.56 2.06 29.97
C ALA A 746 6.85 2.32 30.78
N ARG A 747 6.82 3.30 31.69
CA ARG A 747 7.93 3.63 32.58
C ARG A 747 7.65 3.07 33.97
N ILE A 748 8.52 2.21 34.47
CA ILE A 748 8.34 1.54 35.76
C ILE A 748 9.43 2.02 36.71
N PHE A 749 9.04 2.65 37.81
CA PHE A 749 9.97 3.23 38.76
C PHE A 749 9.75 2.67 40.16
N SER A 750 10.64 1.77 40.58
CA SER A 750 10.70 1.28 41.95
C SER A 750 11.51 2.23 42.83
N SER A 751 10.86 2.86 43.81
CA SER A 751 11.54 3.72 44.79
C SER A 751 12.28 2.90 45.85
N SER A 752 13.21 3.53 46.57
CA SER A 752 13.90 2.93 47.72
C SER A 752 13.00 2.70 48.94
N SER A 753 11.74 3.11 48.89
CA SER A 753 10.81 3.18 50.03
C SER A 753 9.63 2.19 49.96
N ASP A 754 9.79 1.07 49.25
CA ASP A 754 8.76 0.01 49.05
C ASP A 754 7.53 0.44 48.21
N PHE A 755 7.62 1.59 47.54
CA PHE A 755 6.62 2.07 46.57
C PHE A 755 7.13 1.97 45.14
N THR A 756 6.20 1.72 44.20
CA THR A 756 6.43 1.80 42.76
C THR A 756 5.54 2.87 42.12
N LEU A 757 6.10 3.53 41.11
CA LEU A 757 5.51 4.58 40.31
C LEU A 757 5.52 4.12 38.86
N ASP A 758 4.38 3.67 38.38
CA ASP A 758 4.25 3.09 37.05
C ASP A 758 3.46 4.04 36.16
N THR A 759 4.04 4.46 35.05
CA THR A 759 3.41 5.35 34.08
C THR A 759 3.21 4.63 32.75
N PHE A 760 1.97 4.55 32.30
CA PHE A 760 1.60 3.94 31.02
C PHE A 760 1.05 5.02 30.09
N LEU A 761 1.60 5.06 28.87
CA LEU A 761 1.02 5.81 27.78
C LEU A 761 0.15 4.88 26.95
N ILE A 762 -1.14 5.20 26.85
CA ILE A 762 -2.13 4.37 26.17
C ILE A 762 -2.86 5.13 25.06
N LEU A 763 -3.30 4.36 24.08
CA LEU A 763 -4.16 4.78 22.98
C LEU A 763 -5.37 3.83 22.88
N ASP A 764 -6.43 4.29 22.23
CA ASP A 764 -7.58 3.46 21.89
C ASP A 764 -7.30 2.57 20.65
N ALA A 765 -8.32 1.82 20.21
CA ALA A 765 -8.22 0.95 19.03
C ALA A 765 -7.97 1.68 17.71
N ASN A 766 -8.19 3.01 17.66
CA ASN A 766 -7.92 3.85 16.50
C ASN A 766 -6.54 4.54 16.60
N ASN A 767 -5.72 4.19 17.60
CA ASN A 767 -4.46 4.86 17.93
C ASN A 767 -4.63 6.34 18.30
N GLU A 768 -5.77 6.70 18.91
CA GLU A 768 -6.04 8.05 19.40
C GLU A 768 -6.07 8.10 20.93
N PRO A 769 -5.82 9.27 21.56
CA PRO A 769 -6.01 9.45 22.99
C PRO A 769 -7.48 9.30 23.40
N LEU A 770 -7.73 8.73 24.57
CA LEU A 770 -9.06 8.54 25.12
C LEU A 770 -9.77 9.87 25.39
N GLN A 771 -10.87 10.10 24.68
CA GLN A 771 -11.69 11.30 24.85
C GLN A 771 -12.86 11.08 25.83
N ASP A 772 -13.40 9.86 25.94
CA ASP A 772 -14.57 9.56 26.76
C ASP A 772 -14.21 9.37 28.25
N ILE A 773 -14.75 10.27 29.07
CA ILE A 773 -14.59 10.29 30.53
C ILE A 773 -15.06 8.98 31.16
N LYS A 774 -16.16 8.40 30.66
CA LYS A 774 -16.74 7.18 31.24
C LYS A 774 -15.83 5.98 31.07
N ILE A 775 -15.15 5.89 29.93
CA ILE A 775 -14.17 4.83 29.65
C ILE A 775 -13.00 4.97 30.62
N ILE A 776 -12.51 6.20 30.84
CA ILE A 776 -11.42 6.48 31.76
C ILE A 776 -11.79 6.14 33.21
N GLU A 777 -12.96 6.56 33.68
CA GLU A 777 -13.44 6.26 35.04
C GLU A 777 -13.61 4.76 35.26
N LYS A 778 -14.16 4.04 34.27
CA LYS A 778 -14.28 2.59 34.30
C LYS A 778 -12.92 1.90 34.37
N LEU A 779 -11.95 2.35 33.56
CA LEU A 779 -10.59 1.83 33.57
C LEU A 779 -9.91 2.06 34.92
N LYS A 780 -10.03 3.26 35.49
CA LYS A 780 -9.51 3.58 36.82
C LYS A 780 -10.08 2.68 37.90
N SER A 781 -11.41 2.55 37.96
CA SER A 781 -12.08 1.68 38.95
C SER A 781 -11.57 0.25 38.84
N LYS A 782 -11.52 -0.29 37.62
CA LYS A 782 -11.08 -1.67 37.39
C LYS A 782 -9.62 -1.88 37.80
N LEU A 783 -8.73 -0.95 37.48
CA LEU A 783 -7.33 -1.01 37.93
C LEU A 783 -7.24 -0.92 39.46
N GLN A 784 -8.01 -0.05 40.11
CA GLN A 784 -8.03 0.06 41.58
C GLN A 784 -8.51 -1.23 42.24
N ASP A 785 -9.61 -1.80 41.75
CA ASP A 785 -10.23 -3.01 42.31
C ASP A 785 -9.31 -4.23 42.17
N GLU A 786 -8.76 -4.46 40.97
CA GLU A 786 -7.91 -5.63 40.69
C GLU A 786 -6.53 -5.54 41.36
N ILE A 787 -5.91 -4.34 41.38
CA ILE A 787 -4.62 -4.16 42.09
C ILE A 787 -4.81 -4.36 43.60
N ARG A 788 -5.97 -4.01 44.18
CA ARG A 788 -6.30 -4.28 45.59
C ARG A 788 -6.58 -5.76 45.88
N ALA A 789 -7.20 -6.48 44.95
CA ALA A 789 -7.70 -7.84 45.16
C ALA A 789 -6.62 -8.92 45.37
N SER A 790 -5.33 -8.60 45.17
CA SER A 790 -4.12 -9.36 45.58
C SER A 790 -3.93 -10.83 45.14
N ASP A 791 -4.96 -11.55 44.66
CA ASP A 791 -4.90 -13.02 44.39
C ASP A 791 -5.70 -13.48 43.14
N SER A 792 -6.15 -12.55 42.29
CA SER A 792 -6.88 -12.91 41.07
C SER A 792 -5.92 -13.48 40.02
N ALA A 793 -5.99 -14.78 39.75
CA ALA A 793 -5.35 -15.43 38.61
C ALA A 793 -6.06 -15.00 37.31
N ILE A 794 -5.88 -13.74 36.91
CA ILE A 794 -6.42 -13.23 35.65
C ILE A 794 -5.69 -13.96 34.53
N LYS A 795 -6.45 -14.65 33.66
CA LYS A 795 -5.88 -15.35 32.51
C LYS A 795 -5.89 -14.43 31.28
N PRO A 796 -4.87 -14.53 30.40
CA PRO A 796 -4.89 -13.89 29.09
C PRO A 796 -6.14 -14.29 28.30
N MET A 797 -6.68 -13.38 27.47
CA MET A 797 -7.81 -13.73 26.62
C MET A 797 -7.36 -14.73 25.53
N ALA A 798 -8.19 -15.75 25.27
CA ALA A 798 -8.00 -16.62 24.12
C ALA A 798 -8.55 -15.90 22.88
N VAL A 799 -7.67 -15.50 21.96
CA VAL A 799 -8.04 -14.83 20.72
C VAL A 799 -7.64 -15.71 19.54
N ASN A 800 -8.55 -15.91 18.60
CA ASN A 800 -8.24 -16.58 17.34
C ASN A 800 -7.37 -15.65 16.47
N LEU A 801 -6.16 -16.10 16.15
CA LEU A 801 -5.28 -15.42 15.19
C LEU A 801 -6.00 -15.19 13.85
N PRO A 802 -5.96 -13.97 13.28
CA PRO A 802 -6.47 -13.68 11.95
C PRO A 802 -5.89 -14.64 10.90
N ARG A 803 -6.65 -14.94 9.83
CA ARG A 803 -6.19 -15.84 8.75
C ARG A 803 -4.83 -15.41 8.18
N GLN A 804 -4.60 -14.10 8.04
CA GLN A 804 -3.35 -13.52 7.52
C GLN A 804 -2.12 -13.85 8.40
N ALA A 805 -2.29 -13.90 9.73
CA ALA A 805 -1.23 -14.21 10.70
C ALA A 805 -0.61 -15.60 10.50
N LYS A 806 -1.42 -16.58 10.05
CA LYS A 806 -0.97 -17.98 9.89
C LYS A 806 0.01 -18.16 8.72
N HIS A 807 0.08 -17.21 7.80
CA HIS A 807 0.84 -17.34 6.55
C HIS A 807 2.21 -16.66 6.60
N PHE A 808 2.36 -15.63 7.42
CA PHE A 808 3.65 -15.11 7.80
C PHE A 808 4.17 -15.95 8.96
N LYS A 809 5.02 -16.94 8.68
CA LYS A 809 5.79 -17.62 9.74
C LYS A 809 6.78 -16.62 10.33
N PHE A 810 6.30 -15.77 11.23
CA PHE A 810 7.15 -14.87 11.97
C PHE A 810 7.69 -15.64 13.17
N ALA A 811 8.92 -16.14 13.06
CA ALA A 811 9.58 -16.76 14.21
C ALA A 811 9.83 -15.67 15.25
N THR A 812 9.39 -15.91 16.48
CA THR A 812 9.69 -15.03 17.61
C THR A 812 11.21 -14.97 17.79
N ARG A 813 11.77 -13.76 17.77
CA ARG A 813 13.20 -13.54 18.02
C ARG A 813 13.37 -12.80 19.33
N ILE A 814 14.24 -13.33 20.16
CA ILE A 814 14.56 -12.78 21.47
C ILE A 814 16.05 -12.47 21.46
N ASN A 815 16.41 -11.24 21.80
CA ASN A 815 17.80 -10.82 21.94
C ASN A 815 17.95 -10.07 23.27
N ILE A 816 18.99 -10.41 24.04
CA ILE A 816 19.30 -9.75 25.31
C ILE A 816 20.71 -9.20 25.20
N GLU A 817 20.84 -7.88 25.34
CA GLU A 817 22.12 -7.18 25.33
C GLU A 817 22.33 -6.45 26.65
N THR A 818 23.50 -6.58 27.26
CA THR A 818 23.83 -5.86 28.49
C THR A 818 24.39 -4.49 28.17
N ASP A 819 23.72 -3.44 28.66
CA ASP A 819 24.22 -2.07 28.58
C ASP A 819 25.09 -1.77 29.81
N MET A 820 26.41 -1.71 29.56
CA MET A 820 27.42 -1.47 30.59
C MET A 820 27.37 -0.05 31.15
N GLN A 821 26.75 0.91 30.45
CA GLN A 821 26.64 2.30 30.93
C GLN A 821 25.45 2.46 31.88
N THR A 822 24.30 1.92 31.51
CA THR A 822 23.08 2.01 32.33
C THR A 822 22.97 0.91 33.39
N GLN A 823 23.89 -0.08 33.38
CA GLN A 823 23.88 -1.26 34.27
C GLN A 823 22.55 -2.01 34.23
N ARG A 824 21.96 -2.12 33.03
CA ARG A 824 20.69 -2.81 32.76
C ARG A 824 20.85 -3.71 31.54
N SER A 825 19.99 -4.73 31.41
CA SER A 825 19.91 -5.53 30.20
C SER A 825 18.76 -5.04 29.32
N MET A 826 19.00 -4.93 28.01
CA MET A 826 18.01 -4.59 27.00
C MET A 826 17.54 -5.87 26.32
N LEU A 827 16.30 -6.24 26.59
CA LEU A 827 15.60 -7.36 25.96
C LEU A 827 14.79 -6.83 24.77
N THR A 828 15.16 -7.25 23.56
CA THR A 828 14.40 -6.99 22.33
C THR A 828 13.63 -8.24 21.94
N ILE A 829 12.31 -8.12 21.81
CA ILE A 829 11.43 -9.19 21.35
C ILE A 829 10.81 -8.76 20.03
N THR A 830 11.02 -9.56 18.99
CA THR A 830 10.37 -9.38 17.70
C THR A 830 9.38 -10.52 17.48
N ALA A 831 8.09 -10.20 17.40
CA ALA A 831 7.02 -11.19 17.27
C ALA A 831 5.89 -10.69 16.36
N TYR A 832 4.96 -11.59 16.02
CA TYR A 832 3.70 -11.20 15.38
C TYR A 832 2.85 -10.43 16.40
N ASP A 833 2.37 -9.25 16.01
CA ASP A 833 1.51 -8.44 16.87
C ASP A 833 0.16 -9.10 17.04
N ARG A 834 -0.28 -9.24 18.29
CA ARG A 834 -1.55 -9.88 18.62
C ARG A 834 -2.10 -9.33 19.93
N PRO A 835 -3.43 -9.32 20.09
CA PRO A 835 -4.03 -9.00 21.38
C PRO A 835 -3.41 -9.86 22.50
N GLY A 836 -2.96 -9.18 23.56
CA GLY A 836 -2.31 -9.82 24.71
C GLY A 836 -0.85 -10.21 24.52
N LEU A 837 -0.18 -9.75 23.46
CA LEU A 837 1.27 -9.96 23.31
C LEU A 837 2.05 -9.45 24.53
N LEU A 838 1.85 -8.18 24.89
CA LEU A 838 2.57 -7.54 25.99
C LEU A 838 2.28 -8.19 27.35
N SER A 839 1.03 -8.56 27.62
CA SER A 839 0.64 -9.20 28.89
C SER A 839 1.28 -10.59 29.04
N ARG A 840 1.40 -11.35 27.93
CA ARG A 840 2.10 -12.64 27.90
C ARG A 840 3.59 -12.49 28.12
N ILE A 841 4.23 -11.51 27.46
CA ILE A 841 5.65 -11.20 27.68
C ILE A 841 5.90 -10.80 29.13
N ALA A 842 5.09 -9.88 29.67
CA ALA A 842 5.17 -9.44 31.05
C ALA A 842 5.02 -10.62 32.03
N THR A 843 4.10 -11.55 31.74
CA THR A 843 3.90 -12.77 32.53
C THR A 843 5.12 -13.69 32.47
N ALA A 844 5.70 -13.91 31.28
CA ALA A 844 6.90 -14.71 31.10
C ALA A 844 8.09 -14.17 31.92
N LEU A 845 8.34 -12.86 31.83
CA LEU A 845 9.42 -12.20 32.56
C LEU A 845 9.22 -12.30 34.07
N SER A 846 7.99 -12.12 34.54
CA SER A 846 7.67 -12.22 35.95
C SER A 846 7.82 -13.64 36.50
N GLN A 847 7.60 -14.68 35.67
CA GLN A 847 7.84 -16.09 36.04
C GLN A 847 9.32 -16.43 36.19
N CYS A 848 10.21 -15.64 35.59
CA CYS A 848 11.67 -15.80 35.68
C CYS A 848 12.32 -14.83 36.69
N ASP A 849 11.52 -14.23 37.59
CA ASP A 849 11.96 -13.25 38.59
C ASP A 849 12.73 -12.05 38.00
N VAL A 850 12.35 -11.63 36.79
CA VAL A 850 12.92 -10.46 36.08
C VAL A 850 12.09 -9.22 36.34
N GLN A 851 12.75 -8.10 36.65
CA GLN A 851 12.10 -6.81 36.86
C GLN A 851 12.20 -5.95 35.60
N ILE A 852 11.07 -5.38 35.17
CA ILE A 852 11.00 -4.43 34.06
C ILE A 852 11.15 -3.01 34.62
N GLN A 853 12.12 -2.27 34.12
CA GLN A 853 12.40 -0.87 34.48
C GLN A 853 11.77 0.11 33.48
N ASN A 854 11.72 -0.27 32.20
CA ASN A 854 11.11 0.52 31.14
C ASN A 854 10.71 -0.41 29.99
N ALA A 855 9.61 -0.12 29.31
CA ALA A 855 9.12 -0.88 28.18
C ALA A 855 8.69 0.09 27.06
N LYS A 856 9.29 -0.08 25.89
CA LYS A 856 8.92 0.61 24.66
C LYS A 856 8.24 -0.37 23.72
N ILE A 857 6.99 -0.07 23.37
CA ILE A 857 6.14 -0.96 22.58
C ILE A 857 6.03 -0.34 21.20
N ALA A 858 6.62 -1.02 20.22
CA ALA A 858 6.66 -0.53 18.85
C ALA A 858 6.00 -1.53 17.91
N THR A 859 4.76 -1.24 17.56
CA THR A 859 4.03 -1.98 16.54
C THR A 859 4.26 -1.36 15.16
N TYR A 860 4.62 -2.21 14.21
CA TYR A 860 4.72 -1.90 12.80
C TYR A 860 3.77 -2.84 12.05
N GLY A 861 2.64 -2.36 11.54
CA GLY A 861 1.65 -3.24 10.91
C GLY A 861 1.24 -4.39 11.84
N GLU A 862 1.51 -5.64 11.43
CA GLU A 862 1.22 -6.87 12.21
C GLU A 862 2.46 -7.47 12.91
N ARG A 863 3.58 -6.72 13.02
CA ARG A 863 4.75 -7.13 13.81
C ARG A 863 4.97 -6.16 14.95
N ALA A 864 5.18 -6.71 16.12
CA ALA A 864 5.65 -5.99 17.29
C ALA A 864 7.16 -6.16 17.44
N GLU A 865 7.83 -5.06 17.75
CA GLU A 865 9.22 -5.03 18.16
C GLU A 865 9.31 -4.32 19.50
N ASP A 866 9.09 -5.10 20.55
CA ASP A 866 8.99 -4.59 21.91
C ASP A 866 10.36 -4.65 22.58
N ILE A 867 10.71 -3.56 23.26
CA ILE A 867 12.00 -3.39 23.92
C ILE A 867 11.76 -3.19 25.40
N PHE A 868 12.35 -4.06 26.21
CA PHE A 868 12.25 -4.04 27.65
C PHE A 868 13.63 -3.81 28.24
N PHE A 869 13.75 -2.78 29.09
CA PHE A 869 14.93 -2.58 29.93
C PHE A 869 14.68 -3.34 31.23
N ILE A 870 15.47 -4.38 31.47
CA ILE A 870 15.25 -5.36 32.52
C ILE A 870 16.45 -5.50 33.46
N THR A 871 16.18 -5.92 34.69
CA THR A 871 17.16 -6.26 35.72
C THR A 871 16.77 -7.55 36.42
N ASP A 872 17.71 -8.17 37.11
CA ASP A 872 17.42 -9.25 38.06
C ASP A 872 16.75 -8.71 39.34
N ALA A 873 16.45 -9.60 40.29
CA ALA A 873 15.85 -9.25 41.57
C ALA A 873 16.75 -8.37 42.48
N LEU A 874 18.05 -8.27 42.17
CA LEU A 874 19.04 -7.46 42.89
C LEU A 874 19.33 -6.12 42.17
N ASN A 875 18.52 -5.75 41.17
CA ASN A 875 18.73 -4.58 40.30
C ASN A 875 20.07 -4.59 39.55
N GLN A 876 20.59 -5.78 39.21
CA GLN A 876 21.77 -5.96 38.37
C GLN A 876 21.35 -6.37 36.94
N PRO A 877 22.24 -6.21 35.94
CA PRO A 877 21.97 -6.74 34.60
C PRO A 877 21.75 -8.25 34.62
N VAL A 878 20.81 -8.71 33.80
CA VAL A 878 20.50 -10.14 33.62
C VAL A 878 21.62 -10.79 32.81
N ASN A 879 22.61 -11.33 33.51
CA ASN A 879 23.77 -12.03 32.91
C ASN A 879 23.82 -13.52 33.27
N ASP A 880 22.92 -14.00 34.14
CA ASP A 880 22.85 -15.40 34.54
C ASP A 880 22.29 -16.28 33.42
N GLU A 881 23.02 -17.35 33.05
CA GLU A 881 22.64 -18.23 31.94
C GLU A 881 21.33 -18.98 32.22
N GLU A 882 21.09 -19.41 33.46
CA GLU A 882 19.84 -20.10 33.83
C GLU A 882 18.62 -19.16 33.70
N GLN A 883 18.77 -17.92 34.16
CA GLN A 883 17.72 -16.90 34.03
C GLN A 883 17.46 -16.54 32.56
N ILE A 884 18.50 -16.41 31.72
CA ILE A 884 18.36 -16.16 30.28
C ILE A 884 17.63 -17.32 29.58
N VAL A 885 17.95 -18.57 29.92
CA VAL A 885 17.25 -19.75 29.39
C VAL A 885 15.78 -19.73 29.79
N CYS A 886 15.47 -19.44 31.06
CA CYS A 886 14.09 -19.31 31.53
C CYS A 886 13.30 -18.27 30.71
N ILE A 887 13.87 -17.08 30.51
CA ILE A 887 13.23 -15.99 29.73
C ILE A 887 12.89 -16.48 28.32
N ASN A 888 13.84 -17.10 27.63
CA ASN A 888 13.63 -17.59 26.27
C ASN A 888 12.54 -18.66 26.20
N GLU A 889 12.61 -19.67 27.06
CA GLU A 889 11.64 -20.78 27.07
C GLU A 889 10.22 -20.28 27.40
N LYS A 890 10.06 -19.43 28.43
CA LYS A 890 8.75 -18.93 28.85
C LYS A 890 8.10 -17.97 27.86
N ILE A 891 8.89 -17.13 27.20
CA ILE A 891 8.36 -16.28 26.14
C ILE A 891 7.90 -17.14 24.96
N LEU A 892 8.71 -18.12 24.52
CA LEU A 892 8.32 -18.99 23.41
C LEU A 892 7.08 -19.83 23.75
N GLU A 893 7.02 -20.42 24.94
CA GLU A 893 5.85 -21.17 25.44
C GLU A 893 4.57 -20.33 25.35
N LEU A 894 4.58 -19.10 25.89
CA LEU A 894 3.38 -18.25 25.91
C LEU A 894 3.05 -17.58 24.58
N LEU A 895 4.00 -17.51 23.64
CA LEU A 895 3.83 -16.89 22.33
C LEU A 895 3.48 -17.87 21.19
N GLU A 896 3.95 -19.12 21.27
CA GLU A 896 3.76 -20.13 20.23
C GLU A 896 2.63 -21.13 20.51
N ASP A 897 2.14 -21.21 21.76
CA ASP A 897 0.83 -21.80 22.11
C ASP A 897 -0.35 -20.85 21.74
#